data_AF-A0A672PRQ6-F1
#
_entry.id   AF-A0A672PRQ6-F1
#
_cell.length_a   1.000
_cell.length_b   1.000
_cell.length_c   1.000
_cell.angle_alpha   90.00
_cell.angle_beta   90.00
_cell.angle_gamma   90.00
#
_symmetry.space_group_name_H-M   'P 1'
#
loop_
_entity.id
_entity.type
_entity.pdbx_description
1 polymer ?
#
loop_
_entity_poly.entity_id
_entity_poly.type
_entity_poly.pdbx_seq_one_letter_code
_entity_poly.pdbx_strand_id
1 'polypeptide(L)'
;MMEAKQILAFVEIEKTPVVPNKADYMARGSLQYEFSTEILQTPIQLIKISNAPAQIVEVLKHLVVNNVAMVHDDAPLKFVQLVQLLRAATLENIEDIWTQFKNEPVYRRWILDALPAVGTPVIVKFIKEKFLAGELTLPEFIQALVVALQMVTADLDTIQLTASLAWHEKLSTIPALHDVVMLGYGSMIAKHCVEVPTCSAELLGPIHEIAAEATSKNNIPEITLALKVLGNAGHPASLKPIMKLLPGMRTAATSLPLSVQVDAILALRNIAKKEPKLVQPVALQLVLDRSLHPEVRMVACIVLFETKPSVALMSSLAGSLKTETNMQYMAHHGSSKAVSSGSAASSFERFQKQAKYLGNTVPPVFVIIARAVRVDRKLLGYQLAAFFDKPSARVQLIASSIAENDNWKLCADGVLLSKHKVTTKVAWGTECQQYAVITKAEAGILGEFPAVRLEWEWEELPILITNYAKKLSKHIPMAALQAGFRFERATNSEKEIELTVALPSKRSLNVIVRVPEMTLSRIAIPLPVTVPINPDGTLSIHIDQDILFRVQNYIYDCTTAQCSMMQDTITTFNNRRYKNEMPISCYQVLAQDCTPELKFVVLLKKDEESEENHLNIKLADINVDLYALGTQAKVKINEMEVPISSLPYQHPSGSIQIREKADGLSLYASGHGLQEVYFASGHWKIQVADWMKGQTCGLCGKADGEIRQEYTTPSGYLTKNSVSFAHSWVLPAESCRDASQCRMKLESVKLEKQVILNGQESKCYSVEPVLRCLPGCKPIRTTPVTIGYHCLSTLSNLNMLDGIYEKSVDLRETTDAHVACRCSEQCA
;
A
#
# COMPACT_ATOMS: atom_id res chain seq x y z
N MET A 1 8.36 -10.82 19.85
CA MET A 1 8.62 -12.08 20.57
C MET A 1 7.67 -12.12 21.74
N MET A 2 6.75 -13.09 21.80
CA MET A 2 6.00 -13.38 23.02
C MET A 2 6.85 -14.34 23.86
N GLU A 3 7.09 -14.00 25.12
CA GLU A 3 7.76 -14.88 26.09
C GLU A 3 6.71 -15.27 27.14
N ALA A 4 6.53 -16.57 27.34
CA ALA A 4 5.66 -17.11 28.37
C ALA A 4 6.52 -17.94 29.34
N LYS A 5 6.40 -17.65 30.64
CA LYS A 5 7.07 -18.40 31.72
C LYS A 5 6.01 -18.93 32.69
N GLN A 6 6.12 -20.21 33.03
CA GLN A 6 5.35 -20.84 34.10
C GLN A 6 6.33 -21.33 35.16
N ILE A 7 6.03 -21.04 36.43
CA ILE A 7 6.82 -21.51 37.58
C ILE A 7 5.87 -22.30 38.47
N LEU A 8 6.09 -23.61 38.57
CA LEU A 8 5.40 -24.49 39.49
C LEU A 8 6.40 -24.93 40.56
N ALA A 9 6.22 -24.50 41.79
CA ALA A 9 7.04 -24.91 42.92
C ALA A 9 6.22 -25.84 43.81
N PHE A 10 6.76 -27.04 44.05
CA PHE A 10 6.23 -27.94 45.06
C PHE A 10 6.45 -27.32 46.45
N VAL A 11 5.37 -27.14 47.21
CA VAL A 11 5.41 -26.49 48.53
C VAL A 11 5.45 -27.55 49.64
N GLU A 12 4.45 -28.43 49.70
CA GLU A 12 4.38 -29.52 50.69
C GLU A 12 3.35 -30.59 50.29
N ILE A 13 3.29 -31.71 51.05
CA ILE A 13 2.24 -32.75 50.92
C ILE A 13 1.39 -32.73 52.19
N GLU A 14 0.09 -32.46 52.05
CA GLU A 14 -0.90 -32.72 53.08
C GLU A 14 -1.45 -34.15 52.96
N LYS A 15 -1.61 -34.86 54.09
CA LYS A 15 -2.15 -36.24 54.15
C LYS A 15 -3.68 -36.29 54.27
N THR A 16 -4.37 -35.24 53.88
CA THR A 16 -5.83 -35.17 53.86
C THR A 16 -6.38 -36.10 52.77
N PRO A 17 -7.25 -37.07 53.10
CA PRO A 17 -7.85 -37.95 52.10
C PRO A 17 -8.68 -37.13 51.11
N VAL A 18 -8.27 -37.10 49.84
CA VAL A 18 -9.05 -36.46 48.78
C VAL A 18 -10.27 -37.33 48.51
N VAL A 19 -11.44 -36.89 48.96
CA VAL A 19 -12.71 -37.55 48.65
C VAL A 19 -13.01 -37.28 47.17
N PRO A 20 -13.09 -38.30 46.29
CA PRO A 20 -13.38 -38.08 44.88
C PRO A 20 -14.73 -37.40 44.73
N ASN A 21 -14.74 -36.25 44.06
CA ASN A 21 -15.96 -35.50 43.84
C ASN A 21 -16.89 -36.37 42.95
N LYS A 22 -18.13 -36.64 43.41
CA LYS A 22 -19.16 -37.39 42.68
C LYS A 22 -19.85 -36.49 41.64
N ALA A 23 -19.07 -35.76 40.85
CA ALA A 23 -19.56 -35.03 39.71
C ALA A 23 -19.41 -35.89 38.45
N ASP A 24 -20.36 -35.82 37.52
CA ASP A 24 -20.21 -36.46 36.22
C ASP A 24 -19.01 -35.85 35.49
N TYR A 25 -17.97 -36.65 35.30
CA TYR A 25 -16.78 -36.24 34.58
C TYR A 25 -17.11 -36.17 33.09
N MET A 26 -17.36 -34.97 32.58
CA MET A 26 -17.44 -34.73 31.14
C MET A 26 -16.02 -34.76 30.55
N ALA A 27 -15.80 -35.60 29.54
CA ALA A 27 -14.56 -35.58 28.76
C ALA A 27 -14.40 -34.19 28.09
N ARG A 28 -13.27 -33.53 28.33
CA ARG A 28 -12.95 -32.17 27.83
C ARG A 28 -11.77 -32.14 26.84
N GLY A 29 -11.41 -33.28 26.26
CA GLY A 29 -10.32 -33.38 25.30
C GLY A 29 -8.95 -33.61 25.94
N SER A 30 -7.89 -33.27 25.22
CA SER A 30 -6.50 -33.56 25.60
C SER A 30 -5.83 -32.41 26.37
N LEU A 31 -4.61 -32.65 26.89
CA LEU A 31 -3.76 -31.61 27.48
C LEU A 31 -3.13 -30.67 26.43
N GLN A 32 -3.21 -31.02 25.13
CA GLN A 32 -2.75 -30.12 24.08
C GLN A 32 -3.73 -28.95 23.97
N TYR A 33 -3.19 -27.75 23.81
CA TYR A 33 -4.02 -26.58 23.58
C TYR A 33 -4.73 -26.73 22.23
N GLU A 34 -6.04 -26.96 22.29
CA GLU A 34 -6.90 -26.99 21.12
C GLU A 34 -7.51 -25.58 20.97
N PHE A 35 -7.26 -24.94 19.82
CA PHE A 35 -7.92 -23.66 19.53
C PHE A 35 -9.43 -23.86 19.58
N SER A 36 -10.14 -23.03 20.36
CA SER A 36 -11.60 -23.00 20.26
C SER A 36 -11.98 -22.69 18.81
N THR A 37 -12.86 -23.49 18.23
CA THR A 37 -13.39 -23.33 16.87
C THR A 37 -14.13 -22.00 16.68
N GLU A 38 -14.35 -21.26 17.75
CA GLU A 38 -15.07 -19.98 17.80
C GLU A 38 -14.18 -18.76 17.49
N ILE A 39 -12.85 -18.90 17.48
CA ILE A 39 -11.94 -17.72 17.53
C ILE A 39 -11.29 -17.44 16.16
N LEU A 40 -12.07 -16.86 15.25
CA LEU A 40 -11.55 -16.10 14.11
C LEU A 40 -11.30 -14.64 14.54
N GLN A 41 -10.44 -14.42 15.54
CA GLN A 41 -10.03 -13.06 15.92
C GLN A 41 -8.67 -12.74 15.31
N THR A 42 -8.65 -11.70 14.47
CA THR A 42 -7.43 -10.94 14.14
C THR A 42 -7.36 -9.79 15.14
N PRO A 43 -6.58 -9.89 16.25
CA PRO A 43 -6.69 -8.90 17.31
C PRO A 43 -5.83 -7.68 16.94
N ILE A 44 -6.48 -6.62 16.47
CA ILE A 44 -5.85 -5.29 16.40
C ILE A 44 -6.07 -4.55 17.74
N GLN A 45 -7.19 -4.80 18.44
CA GLN A 45 -7.49 -4.32 19.79
C GLN A 45 -8.39 -5.31 20.56
N LEU A 46 -8.11 -5.52 21.85
CA LEU A 46 -8.99 -6.29 22.76
C LEU A 46 -10.22 -5.44 23.10
N ILE A 47 -11.40 -5.87 22.66
CA ILE A 47 -12.68 -5.18 22.91
C ILE A 47 -13.46 -5.94 23.97
N LYS A 48 -13.95 -5.24 25.00
CA LYS A 48 -14.87 -5.81 25.99
C LYS A 48 -16.30 -5.84 25.41
N ILE A 49 -16.73 -7.03 25.00
CA ILE A 49 -18.08 -7.27 24.47
C ILE A 49 -18.99 -7.64 25.64
N SER A 50 -19.92 -6.75 25.98
CA SER A 50 -20.93 -6.99 27.04
C SER A 50 -22.34 -7.13 26.48
N ASN A 51 -22.69 -6.30 25.48
CA ASN A 51 -23.95 -6.36 24.76
C ASN A 51 -23.67 -6.05 23.28
N ALA A 52 -23.44 -7.10 22.49
CA ALA A 52 -23.06 -6.95 21.09
C ALA A 52 -24.10 -6.17 20.26
N PRO A 53 -25.42 -6.45 20.32
CA PRO A 53 -26.42 -5.69 19.57
C PRO A 53 -26.39 -4.18 19.85
N ALA A 54 -26.36 -3.78 21.13
CA ALA A 54 -26.34 -2.37 21.49
C ALA A 54 -25.05 -1.68 21.01
N GLN A 55 -23.90 -2.34 21.17
CA GLN A 55 -22.60 -1.82 20.73
C GLN A 55 -22.51 -1.73 19.20
N ILE A 56 -23.12 -2.65 18.45
CA ILE A 56 -23.18 -2.58 16.97
C ILE A 56 -23.94 -1.33 16.54
N VAL A 57 -25.10 -1.07 17.13
CA VAL A 57 -25.91 0.12 16.82
C VAL A 57 -25.16 1.42 17.13
N GLU A 58 -24.43 1.47 18.25
CA GLU A 58 -23.62 2.62 18.63
C GLU A 58 -22.49 2.89 17.63
N VAL A 59 -21.74 1.85 17.25
CA VAL A 59 -20.65 1.97 16.28
C VAL A 59 -21.17 2.31 14.88
N LEU A 60 -22.29 1.73 14.46
CA LEU A 60 -22.95 2.07 13.19
C LEU A 60 -23.36 3.55 13.15
N LYS A 61 -23.99 4.06 14.22
CA LYS A 61 -24.34 5.48 14.32
C LYS A 61 -23.11 6.37 14.22
N HIS A 62 -22.01 6.00 14.90
CA HIS A 62 -20.75 6.74 14.82
C HIS A 62 -20.18 6.77 13.39
N LEU A 63 -20.16 5.62 12.71
CA LEU A 63 -19.66 5.52 11.34
C LEU A 63 -20.53 6.33 10.35
N VAL A 64 -21.84 6.35 10.54
CA VAL A 64 -22.74 7.13 9.68
C VAL A 64 -22.61 8.63 9.91
N VAL A 65 -22.61 9.07 11.18
CA VAL A 65 -22.62 10.50 11.51
C VAL A 65 -21.30 11.18 11.19
N ASN A 66 -20.17 10.50 11.40
CA ASN A 66 -18.85 11.14 11.30
C ASN A 66 -18.19 11.02 9.91
N ASN A 67 -18.78 10.30 8.94
CA ASN A 67 -18.20 10.05 7.62
C ASN A 67 -19.04 10.60 6.45
N VAL A 68 -19.64 11.78 6.61
CA VAL A 68 -20.55 12.36 5.59
C VAL A 68 -19.82 13.13 4.48
N ALA A 69 -18.83 13.96 4.82
CA ALA A 69 -18.10 14.81 3.87
C ALA A 69 -16.62 14.43 3.69
N MET A 70 -15.96 14.04 4.79
CA MET A 70 -14.61 13.48 4.81
C MET A 70 -14.60 12.25 5.70
N VAL A 71 -13.70 11.30 5.44
CA VAL A 71 -13.53 10.11 6.27
C VAL A 71 -12.88 10.52 7.59
N HIS A 72 -13.51 10.19 8.71
CA HIS A 72 -13.01 10.48 10.04
C HIS A 72 -11.79 9.58 10.36
N ASP A 73 -10.81 10.13 11.09
CA ASP A 73 -9.51 9.46 11.34
C ASP A 73 -9.65 8.10 12.04
N ASP A 74 -10.68 7.92 12.87
CA ASP A 74 -10.96 6.66 13.57
C ASP A 74 -11.87 5.70 12.80
N ALA A 75 -12.38 6.08 11.63
CA ALA A 75 -13.34 5.27 10.88
C ALA A 75 -12.83 3.87 10.52
N PRO A 76 -11.56 3.67 10.11
CA PRO A 76 -11.03 2.32 9.90
C PRO A 76 -11.04 1.48 11.19
N LEU A 77 -10.73 2.09 12.34
CA LEU A 77 -10.72 1.40 13.62
C LEU A 77 -12.15 1.05 14.07
N LYS A 78 -13.10 1.99 13.93
CA LYS A 78 -14.52 1.77 14.21
C LYS A 78 -15.13 0.73 13.28
N PHE A 79 -14.71 0.68 12.02
CA PHE A 79 -15.13 -0.37 11.08
C PHE A 79 -14.62 -1.75 11.51
N VAL A 80 -13.35 -1.86 11.91
CA VAL A 80 -12.83 -3.11 12.49
C VAL A 80 -13.58 -3.50 13.77
N GLN A 81 -13.89 -2.53 14.64
CA GLN A 81 -14.69 -2.75 15.84
C GLN A 81 -16.09 -3.30 15.49
N LEU A 82 -16.76 -2.74 14.48
CA LEU A 82 -18.04 -3.22 13.98
C LEU A 82 -17.96 -4.68 13.52
N VAL A 83 -16.93 -5.03 12.75
CA VAL A 83 -16.72 -6.42 12.28
C VAL A 83 -16.53 -7.38 13.45
N GLN A 84 -15.76 -7.01 14.48
CA GLN A 84 -15.57 -7.86 15.68
C GLN A 84 -16.87 -8.05 16.47
N LEU A 85 -17.68 -7.00 16.62
CA LEU A 85 -18.97 -7.11 17.29
C LEU A 85 -19.95 -7.98 16.50
N LEU A 86 -19.96 -7.87 15.17
CA LEU A 86 -20.76 -8.73 14.28
C LEU A 86 -20.31 -10.19 14.34
N ARG A 87 -19.01 -10.49 14.51
CA ARG A 87 -18.51 -11.85 14.75
C ARG A 87 -19.04 -12.46 16.05
N ALA A 88 -19.27 -11.65 17.07
CA ALA A 88 -19.81 -12.09 18.35
C ALA A 88 -21.35 -12.11 18.40
N ALA A 89 -22.03 -11.59 17.37
CA ALA A 89 -23.48 -11.56 17.30
C ALA A 89 -24.06 -12.87 16.74
N THR A 90 -25.22 -13.28 17.26
CA THR A 90 -26.01 -14.38 16.70
C THR A 90 -26.64 -13.98 15.37
N LEU A 91 -27.07 -14.96 14.57
CA LEU A 91 -27.81 -14.69 13.33
C LEU A 91 -29.07 -13.85 13.61
N GLU A 92 -29.83 -14.19 14.65
CA GLU A 92 -31.02 -13.45 15.08
C GLU A 92 -30.72 -11.98 15.35
N ASN A 93 -29.65 -11.69 16.11
CA ASN A 93 -29.22 -10.32 16.37
C ASN A 93 -28.86 -9.57 15.07
N ILE A 94 -28.22 -10.24 14.11
CA ILE A 94 -27.87 -9.65 12.81
C ILE A 94 -29.13 -9.37 12.00
N GLU A 95 -30.13 -10.26 12.03
CA GLU A 95 -31.42 -10.05 11.38
C GLU A 95 -32.20 -8.89 12.00
N ASP A 96 -32.20 -8.76 13.32
CA ASP A 96 -32.83 -7.64 14.03
C ASP A 96 -32.18 -6.31 13.63
N ILE A 97 -30.84 -6.25 13.60
CA ILE A 97 -30.12 -5.04 13.15
C ILE A 97 -30.42 -4.74 11.67
N TRP A 98 -30.48 -5.76 10.82
CA TRP A 98 -30.85 -5.59 9.42
C TRP A 98 -32.26 -5.03 9.27
N THR A 99 -33.25 -5.62 9.96
CA THR A 99 -34.64 -5.16 9.88
C THR A 99 -34.79 -3.72 10.37
N GLN A 100 -34.01 -3.31 11.38
CA GLN A 100 -33.97 -1.95 11.88
C GLN A 100 -33.44 -0.94 10.85
N PHE A 101 -32.40 -1.28 10.07
CA PHE A 101 -31.69 -0.32 9.22
C PHE A 101 -31.81 -0.56 7.70
N LYS A 102 -32.51 -1.60 7.24
CA LYS A 102 -32.56 -1.96 5.81
C LYS A 102 -33.15 -0.89 4.89
N ASN A 103 -33.97 0.01 5.43
CA ASN A 103 -34.59 1.12 4.69
C ASN A 103 -33.81 2.44 4.83
N GLU A 104 -32.71 2.46 5.60
CA GLU A 104 -31.86 3.62 5.81
C GLU A 104 -30.60 3.50 4.94
N PRO A 105 -30.50 4.19 3.78
CA PRO A 105 -29.54 3.86 2.73
C PRO A 105 -28.07 3.95 3.18
N VAL A 106 -27.74 4.89 4.07
CA VAL A 106 -26.37 5.05 4.59
C VAL A 106 -26.01 3.94 5.58
N TYR A 107 -26.91 3.58 6.49
CA TYR A 107 -26.70 2.48 7.43
C TYR A 107 -26.66 1.12 6.71
N ARG A 108 -27.59 0.92 5.77
CA ARG A 108 -27.66 -0.27 4.92
C ARG A 108 -26.34 -0.54 4.22
N ARG A 109 -25.70 0.49 3.67
CA ARG A 109 -24.38 0.38 3.01
C ARG A 109 -23.29 -0.07 3.99
N TRP A 110 -23.18 0.56 5.16
CA TRP A 110 -22.19 0.17 6.17
C TRP A 110 -22.38 -1.27 6.65
N ILE A 111 -23.62 -1.73 6.79
CA ILE A 111 -23.93 -3.12 7.14
C ILE A 111 -23.49 -4.08 6.02
N LEU A 112 -23.83 -3.78 4.76
CA LEU A 112 -23.45 -4.61 3.61
C LEU A 112 -21.94 -4.62 3.34
N ASP A 113 -21.21 -3.58 3.73
CA ASP A 113 -19.75 -3.54 3.65
C ASP A 113 -19.10 -4.32 4.81
N ALA A 114 -19.67 -4.29 6.01
CA ALA A 114 -19.13 -4.94 7.20
C ALA A 114 -19.42 -6.44 7.29
N LEU A 115 -20.63 -6.88 6.93
CA LEU A 115 -21.05 -8.29 7.04
C LEU A 115 -20.09 -9.23 6.30
N PRO A 116 -19.72 -9.02 5.02
CA PRO A 116 -18.78 -9.90 4.31
C PRO A 116 -17.42 -10.07 5.02
N ALA A 117 -16.94 -9.05 5.73
CA ALA A 117 -15.66 -9.08 6.43
C ALA A 117 -15.69 -9.87 7.76
N VAL A 118 -16.88 -10.23 8.25
CA VAL A 118 -17.05 -11.13 9.41
C VAL A 118 -16.41 -12.49 9.12
N GLY A 119 -16.55 -13.00 7.89
CA GLY A 119 -15.84 -14.20 7.43
C GLY A 119 -16.38 -15.51 8.01
N THR A 120 -17.67 -15.60 8.34
CA THR A 120 -18.31 -16.82 8.86
C THR A 120 -19.36 -17.39 7.89
N PRO A 121 -19.63 -18.71 7.91
CA PRO A 121 -20.65 -19.34 7.06
C PRO A 121 -22.05 -18.74 7.26
N VAL A 122 -22.33 -18.28 8.49
CA VAL A 122 -23.57 -17.60 8.88
C VAL A 122 -23.85 -16.38 8.00
N ILE A 123 -22.83 -15.59 7.66
CA ILE A 123 -23.00 -14.42 6.81
C ILE A 123 -23.30 -14.79 5.36
N VAL A 124 -22.61 -15.79 4.82
CA VAL A 124 -22.89 -16.27 3.46
C VAL A 124 -24.34 -16.74 3.38
N LYS A 125 -24.84 -17.39 4.43
CA LYS A 125 -26.23 -17.85 4.52
C LYS A 125 -27.19 -16.67 4.57
N PHE A 126 -26.91 -15.68 5.42
CA PHE A 126 -27.68 -14.44 5.50
C PHE A 126 -27.77 -13.73 4.14
N ILE A 127 -26.64 -13.52 3.45
CA ILE A 127 -26.60 -12.84 2.14
C ILE A 127 -27.42 -13.61 1.10
N LYS A 128 -27.29 -14.95 1.07
CA LYS A 128 -28.10 -15.82 0.22
C LYS A 128 -29.59 -15.62 0.50
N GLU A 129 -30.02 -15.73 1.75
CA GLU A 129 -31.44 -15.66 2.13
C GLU A 129 -32.04 -14.28 1.81
N LYS A 130 -31.34 -13.18 2.10
CA LYS A 130 -31.83 -11.82 1.79
C LYS A 130 -31.92 -11.58 0.28
N PHE A 131 -31.00 -12.11 -0.51
CA PHE A 131 -31.12 -12.03 -1.97
C PHE A 131 -32.28 -12.87 -2.52
N LEU A 132 -32.47 -14.10 -2.02
CA LEU A 132 -33.57 -14.96 -2.44
C LEU A 132 -34.93 -14.32 -2.08
N ALA A 133 -35.04 -13.70 -0.90
CA ALA A 133 -36.20 -12.92 -0.46
C ALA A 133 -36.45 -11.62 -1.26
N GLY A 134 -35.52 -11.20 -2.13
CA GLY A 134 -35.63 -9.95 -2.89
C GLY A 134 -35.32 -8.69 -2.07
N GLU A 135 -34.73 -8.85 -0.89
CA GLU A 135 -34.32 -7.74 -0.02
C GLU A 135 -32.99 -7.11 -0.42
N LEU A 136 -32.21 -7.78 -1.28
CA LEU A 136 -30.97 -7.24 -1.88
C LEU A 136 -31.15 -7.00 -3.38
N THR A 137 -30.69 -5.85 -3.86
CA THR A 137 -30.56 -5.61 -5.29
C THR A 137 -29.43 -6.46 -5.89
N LEU A 138 -29.47 -6.67 -7.20
CA LEU A 138 -28.43 -7.43 -7.90
C LEU A 138 -27.00 -6.88 -7.66
N PRO A 139 -26.75 -5.55 -7.70
CA PRO A 139 -25.43 -4.99 -7.40
C PRO A 139 -24.99 -5.21 -5.94
N GLU A 140 -25.89 -4.98 -4.97
CA GLU A 140 -25.61 -5.20 -3.55
C GLU A 140 -25.25 -6.66 -3.27
N PHE A 141 -25.99 -7.59 -3.89
CA PHE A 141 -25.73 -9.01 -3.76
C PHE A 141 -24.37 -9.40 -4.33
N ILE A 142 -24.02 -8.94 -5.53
CA ILE A 142 -22.72 -9.24 -6.14
C ILE A 142 -21.56 -8.72 -5.28
N GLN A 143 -21.63 -7.46 -4.84
CA GLN A 143 -20.61 -6.85 -4.01
C GLN A 143 -20.42 -7.62 -2.69
N ALA A 144 -21.53 -7.88 -1.98
CA ALA A 144 -21.48 -8.57 -0.71
C ALA A 144 -21.00 -10.03 -0.85
N LEU A 145 -21.50 -10.76 -1.86
CA LEU A 145 -21.19 -12.16 -2.07
C LEU A 145 -19.72 -12.38 -2.45
N VAL A 146 -19.17 -11.59 -3.36
CA VAL A 146 -17.77 -11.75 -3.80
C VAL A 146 -16.80 -11.56 -2.63
N VAL A 147 -17.03 -10.54 -1.79
CA VAL A 147 -16.22 -10.30 -0.60
C VAL A 147 -16.44 -11.41 0.43
N ALA A 148 -17.68 -11.85 0.62
CA ALA A 148 -18.00 -12.89 1.61
C ALA A 148 -17.33 -14.23 1.26
N LEU A 149 -17.41 -14.66 -0.01
CA LEU A 149 -16.76 -15.90 -0.48
C LEU A 149 -15.22 -15.83 -0.39
N GLN A 150 -14.63 -14.64 -0.49
CA GLN A 150 -13.19 -14.48 -0.31
C GLN A 150 -12.78 -14.58 1.17
N MET A 151 -13.57 -13.97 2.07
CA MET A 151 -13.25 -13.84 3.48
C MET A 151 -13.62 -15.07 4.32
N VAL A 152 -14.68 -15.78 3.95
CA VAL A 152 -15.22 -16.92 4.72
C VAL A 152 -14.26 -18.11 4.79
N THR A 153 -14.27 -18.83 5.92
CA THR A 153 -13.58 -20.12 6.03
C THR A 153 -14.14 -21.14 5.04
N ALA A 154 -13.26 -21.92 4.42
CA ALA A 154 -13.69 -22.93 3.44
C ALA A 154 -13.87 -24.28 4.12
N ASP A 155 -15.01 -24.45 4.81
CA ASP A 155 -15.47 -25.72 5.35
C ASP A 155 -16.52 -26.37 4.43
N LEU A 156 -16.90 -27.61 4.76
CA LEU A 156 -17.87 -28.39 3.98
C LEU A 156 -19.25 -27.69 3.93
N ASP A 157 -19.67 -27.08 5.03
CA ASP A 157 -20.96 -26.39 5.14
C ASP A 157 -21.01 -25.18 4.20
N THR A 158 -19.95 -24.38 4.13
CA THR A 158 -19.86 -23.22 3.23
C THR A 158 -19.75 -23.63 1.77
N ILE A 159 -19.05 -24.74 1.49
CA ILE A 159 -19.02 -25.34 0.14
C ILE A 159 -20.42 -25.77 -0.29
N GLN A 160 -21.16 -26.47 0.57
CA GLN A 160 -22.54 -26.89 0.31
C GLN A 160 -23.49 -25.69 0.17
N LEU A 161 -23.28 -24.65 0.97
CA LEU A 161 -24.06 -23.43 0.88
C LEU A 161 -23.83 -22.72 -0.45
N THR A 162 -22.57 -22.59 -0.87
CA THR A 162 -22.20 -21.99 -2.18
C THR A 162 -22.73 -22.83 -3.33
N ALA A 163 -22.64 -24.15 -3.24
CA ALA A 163 -23.27 -25.10 -4.15
C ALA A 163 -24.77 -24.85 -4.27
N SER A 164 -25.50 -24.89 -3.15
CA SER A 164 -26.96 -24.69 -3.15
C SER A 164 -27.40 -23.34 -3.72
N LEU A 165 -26.52 -22.34 -3.68
CA LEU A 165 -26.73 -21.07 -4.34
C LEU A 165 -26.50 -21.22 -5.85
N ALA A 166 -25.37 -21.78 -6.28
CA ALA A 166 -25.01 -21.96 -7.68
C ALA A 166 -26.11 -22.65 -8.51
N TRP A 167 -26.76 -23.66 -7.94
CA TRP A 167 -27.82 -24.43 -8.59
C TRP A 167 -29.24 -23.91 -8.34
N HIS A 168 -29.40 -22.75 -7.72
CA HIS A 168 -30.73 -22.20 -7.44
C HIS A 168 -31.39 -21.63 -8.71
N GLU A 169 -32.67 -21.91 -8.95
CA GLU A 169 -33.39 -21.50 -10.17
C GLU A 169 -33.34 -19.98 -10.44
N LYS A 170 -33.44 -19.18 -9.37
CA LYS A 170 -33.31 -17.70 -9.42
C LYS A 170 -31.97 -17.22 -10.00
N LEU A 171 -30.91 -18.03 -9.89
CA LEU A 171 -29.58 -17.71 -10.42
C LEU A 171 -29.42 -18.17 -11.86
N SER A 172 -30.07 -19.27 -12.24
CA SER A 172 -30.12 -19.75 -13.62
C SER A 172 -30.76 -18.73 -14.58
N THR A 173 -31.60 -17.82 -14.08
CA THR A 173 -32.17 -16.71 -14.88
C THR A 173 -31.23 -15.51 -15.05
N ILE A 174 -30.08 -15.49 -14.36
CA ILE A 174 -29.07 -14.41 -14.41
C ILE A 174 -27.69 -15.02 -14.73
N PRO A 175 -27.39 -15.31 -16.02
CA PRO A 175 -26.21 -16.10 -16.42
C PRO A 175 -24.87 -15.57 -15.88
N ALA A 176 -24.68 -14.25 -15.87
CA ALA A 176 -23.45 -13.64 -15.37
C ALA A 176 -23.25 -13.87 -13.85
N LEU A 177 -24.34 -13.90 -13.10
CA LEU A 177 -24.29 -14.14 -11.66
C LEU A 177 -24.07 -15.63 -11.36
N HIS A 178 -24.75 -16.51 -12.10
CA HIS A 178 -24.51 -17.94 -12.07
C HIS A 178 -23.02 -18.28 -12.27
N ASP A 179 -22.38 -17.67 -13.28
CA ASP A 179 -20.94 -17.86 -13.55
C ASP A 179 -20.07 -17.44 -12.36
N VAL A 180 -20.37 -16.29 -11.74
CA VAL A 180 -19.62 -15.79 -10.57
C VAL A 180 -19.73 -16.75 -9.39
N VAL A 181 -20.93 -17.25 -9.09
CA VAL A 181 -21.14 -18.20 -7.99
C VAL A 181 -20.44 -19.53 -8.26
N MET A 182 -20.52 -20.03 -9.49
CA MET A 182 -19.83 -21.26 -9.91
C MET A 182 -18.31 -21.14 -9.81
N LEU A 183 -17.73 -20.00 -10.22
CA LEU A 183 -16.31 -19.74 -10.05
C LEU A 183 -15.90 -19.65 -8.57
N GLY A 184 -16.76 -19.04 -7.74
CA GLY A 184 -16.61 -18.99 -6.29
C GLY A 184 -16.62 -20.38 -5.66
N TYR A 185 -17.53 -21.26 -6.10
CA TYR A 185 -17.58 -22.66 -5.67
C TYR A 185 -16.26 -23.40 -5.93
N GLY A 186 -15.68 -23.25 -7.12
CA GLY A 186 -14.35 -23.79 -7.43
C GLY A 186 -13.26 -23.25 -6.51
N SER A 187 -13.25 -21.94 -6.22
CA SER A 187 -12.29 -21.31 -5.30
C SER A 187 -12.45 -21.80 -3.85
N MET A 188 -13.67 -22.04 -3.40
CA MET A 188 -13.96 -22.58 -2.07
C MET A 188 -13.40 -24.00 -1.92
N ILE A 189 -13.59 -24.86 -2.93
CA ILE A 189 -12.97 -26.20 -2.96
C ILE A 189 -11.44 -26.05 -2.91
N ALA A 190 -10.86 -25.13 -3.70
CA ALA A 190 -9.42 -24.93 -3.70
C ALA A 190 -8.88 -24.53 -2.32
N LYS A 191 -9.54 -23.59 -1.64
CA LYS A 191 -9.19 -23.10 -0.30
C LYS A 191 -9.31 -24.22 0.74
N HIS A 192 -10.41 -24.98 0.72
CA HIS A 192 -10.62 -26.15 1.59
C HIS A 192 -9.53 -27.21 1.40
N CYS A 193 -9.22 -27.56 0.15
CA CYS A 193 -8.20 -28.56 -0.16
C CYS A 193 -6.75 -28.11 0.12
N VAL A 194 -6.51 -26.85 0.47
CA VAL A 194 -5.21 -26.39 0.98
C VAL A 194 -5.08 -26.68 2.47
N GLU A 195 -6.17 -26.56 3.23
CA GLU A 195 -6.20 -26.75 4.68
C GLU A 195 -6.39 -28.23 5.07
N VAL A 196 -7.03 -29.04 4.20
CA VAL A 196 -7.30 -30.46 4.44
C VAL A 196 -6.36 -31.37 3.65
N PRO A 197 -5.46 -32.14 4.30
CA PRO A 197 -4.47 -32.99 3.63
C PRO A 197 -5.04 -34.07 2.70
N THR A 198 -6.24 -34.58 3.01
CA THR A 198 -6.95 -35.59 2.20
C THR A 198 -8.28 -35.02 1.70
N CYS A 199 -8.21 -34.03 0.83
CA CYS A 199 -9.41 -33.44 0.23
C CYS A 199 -10.17 -34.47 -0.61
N SER A 200 -11.49 -34.62 -0.37
CA SER A 200 -12.32 -35.58 -1.11
C SER A 200 -12.56 -35.13 -2.55
N ALA A 201 -12.40 -36.05 -3.50
CA ALA A 201 -12.73 -35.82 -4.91
C ALA A 201 -14.25 -35.66 -5.15
N GLU A 202 -15.09 -36.08 -4.20
CA GLU A 202 -16.55 -36.01 -4.31
C GLU A 202 -17.07 -34.57 -4.43
N LEU A 203 -16.34 -33.61 -3.87
CA LEU A 203 -16.67 -32.17 -3.99
C LEU A 203 -16.70 -31.69 -5.45
N LEU A 204 -16.06 -32.41 -6.37
CA LEU A 204 -16.01 -32.07 -7.79
C LEU A 204 -17.02 -32.85 -8.63
N GLY A 205 -17.69 -33.84 -8.05
CA GLY A 205 -18.64 -34.73 -8.73
C GLY A 205 -19.64 -33.95 -9.60
N PRO A 206 -20.36 -32.95 -9.05
CA PRO A 206 -21.30 -32.15 -9.82
C PRO A 206 -20.68 -31.43 -11.02
N ILE A 207 -19.46 -30.91 -10.89
CA ILE A 207 -18.78 -30.20 -11.98
C ILE A 207 -18.25 -31.18 -13.02
N HIS A 208 -17.80 -32.37 -12.61
CA HIS A 208 -17.38 -33.43 -13.54
C HIS A 208 -18.56 -33.94 -14.38
N GLU A 209 -19.74 -34.09 -13.77
CA GLU A 209 -20.97 -34.45 -14.47
C GLU A 209 -21.39 -33.37 -15.48
N ILE A 210 -21.43 -32.09 -15.05
CA ILE A 210 -21.73 -30.95 -15.94
C ILE A 210 -20.75 -30.91 -17.11
N ALA A 211 -19.44 -31.06 -16.84
CA ALA A 211 -18.43 -31.07 -17.91
C ALA A 211 -18.70 -32.20 -18.91
N ALA A 212 -19.04 -33.40 -18.44
CA ALA A 212 -19.32 -34.54 -19.29
C ALA A 212 -20.62 -34.36 -20.12
N GLU A 213 -21.69 -33.87 -19.50
CA GLU A 213 -22.97 -33.62 -20.15
C GLU A 213 -22.89 -32.47 -21.16
N ALA A 214 -22.24 -31.36 -20.80
CA ALA A 214 -22.03 -30.23 -21.69
C ALA A 214 -21.18 -30.64 -22.91
N THR A 215 -20.21 -31.55 -22.71
CA THR A 215 -19.41 -32.11 -23.80
C THR A 215 -20.24 -32.99 -24.73
N SER A 216 -21.12 -33.84 -24.20
CA SER A 216 -21.98 -34.70 -25.04
C SER A 216 -23.02 -33.89 -25.82
N LYS A 217 -23.52 -32.79 -25.25
CA LYS A 217 -24.45 -31.86 -25.89
C LYS A 217 -23.77 -30.79 -26.77
N ASN A 218 -22.44 -30.75 -26.82
CA ASN A 218 -21.65 -29.70 -27.47
C ASN A 218 -22.02 -28.27 -27.00
N ASN A 219 -22.35 -28.11 -25.70
CA ASN A 219 -22.72 -26.83 -25.09
C ASN A 219 -21.46 -26.03 -24.72
N ILE A 220 -20.91 -25.30 -25.69
CA ILE A 220 -19.63 -24.57 -25.56
C ILE A 220 -19.55 -23.64 -24.33
N PRO A 221 -20.56 -22.78 -24.03
CA PRO A 221 -20.56 -21.96 -22.82
C PRO A 221 -20.41 -22.76 -21.53
N GLU A 222 -21.11 -23.88 -21.42
CA GLU A 222 -21.14 -24.69 -20.20
C GLU A 222 -19.87 -25.54 -20.04
N ILE A 223 -19.31 -26.05 -21.15
CA ILE A 223 -17.95 -26.65 -21.16
C ILE A 223 -16.92 -25.63 -20.66
N THR A 224 -17.00 -24.39 -21.17
CA THR A 224 -16.09 -23.30 -20.81
C THR A 224 -16.19 -22.95 -19.33
N LEU A 225 -17.41 -22.83 -18.80
CA LEU A 225 -17.62 -22.57 -17.38
C LEU A 225 -17.07 -23.71 -16.52
N ALA A 226 -17.42 -24.96 -16.82
CA ALA A 226 -16.95 -26.13 -16.08
C ALA A 226 -15.42 -26.21 -16.04
N LEU A 227 -14.74 -25.99 -17.18
CA LEU A 227 -13.27 -25.95 -17.25
C LEU A 227 -12.67 -24.87 -16.34
N LYS A 228 -13.26 -23.68 -16.29
CA LYS A 228 -12.79 -22.59 -15.40
C LYS A 228 -13.01 -22.92 -13.93
N VAL A 229 -14.14 -23.53 -13.59
CA VAL A 229 -14.43 -23.96 -12.22
C VAL A 229 -13.46 -25.07 -11.78
N LEU A 230 -13.22 -26.08 -12.62
CA LEU A 230 -12.23 -27.13 -12.36
C LEU A 230 -10.81 -26.55 -12.24
N GLY A 231 -10.48 -25.55 -13.07
CA GLY A 231 -9.21 -24.82 -13.01
C GLY A 231 -9.03 -24.05 -11.71
N ASN A 232 -10.07 -23.35 -11.24
CA ASN A 232 -10.06 -22.67 -9.94
C ASN A 232 -9.86 -23.67 -8.81
N ALA A 233 -10.62 -24.78 -8.80
CA ALA A 233 -10.51 -25.83 -7.80
C ALA A 233 -9.12 -26.47 -7.75
N GLY A 234 -8.50 -26.68 -8.93
CA GLY A 234 -7.12 -27.14 -9.04
C GLY A 234 -6.84 -28.49 -8.38
N HIS A 235 -7.85 -29.35 -8.31
CA HIS A 235 -7.75 -30.66 -7.65
C HIS A 235 -7.25 -31.75 -8.62
N PRO A 236 -6.33 -32.64 -8.21
CA PRO A 236 -5.75 -33.66 -9.09
C PRO A 236 -6.78 -34.62 -9.74
N ALA A 237 -7.89 -34.90 -9.06
CA ALA A 237 -8.96 -35.75 -9.61
C ALA A 237 -9.57 -35.19 -10.92
N SER A 238 -9.48 -33.87 -11.14
CA SER A 238 -9.96 -33.21 -12.35
C SER A 238 -9.04 -33.39 -13.56
N LEU A 239 -7.82 -33.92 -13.38
CA LEU A 239 -6.87 -34.10 -14.47
C LEU A 239 -7.44 -35.00 -15.57
N LYS A 240 -8.02 -36.16 -15.22
CA LYS A 240 -8.61 -37.09 -16.21
C LYS A 240 -9.79 -36.46 -16.98
N PRO A 241 -10.78 -35.82 -16.33
CA PRO A 241 -11.81 -35.05 -17.03
C PRO A 241 -11.26 -33.99 -17.98
N ILE A 242 -10.31 -33.16 -17.52
CA ILE A 242 -9.71 -32.08 -18.34
C ILE A 242 -8.96 -32.67 -19.54
N MET A 243 -8.20 -33.76 -19.35
CA MET A 243 -7.45 -34.42 -20.43
C MET A 243 -8.34 -34.91 -21.58
N LYS A 244 -9.62 -35.25 -21.31
CA LYS A 244 -10.56 -35.63 -22.38
C LYS A 244 -10.90 -34.47 -23.32
N LEU A 245 -10.66 -33.22 -22.89
CA LEU A 245 -10.96 -31.99 -23.62
C LEU A 245 -9.69 -31.34 -24.23
N LEU A 246 -8.50 -31.90 -23.98
CA LEU A 246 -7.25 -31.42 -24.54
C LEU A 246 -7.08 -31.88 -26.01
N PRO A 247 -6.59 -30.99 -26.90
CA PRO A 247 -6.36 -31.36 -28.29
C PRO A 247 -5.22 -32.39 -28.41
N GLY A 248 -5.29 -33.27 -29.41
CA GLY A 248 -4.28 -34.33 -29.64
C GLY A 248 -4.40 -35.56 -28.74
N MET A 249 -5.23 -35.52 -27.68
CA MET A 249 -5.42 -36.65 -26.76
C MET A 249 -6.60 -37.57 -27.13
N ARG A 250 -7.66 -37.01 -27.74
CA ARG A 250 -8.80 -37.75 -28.34
C ARG A 250 -9.37 -37.00 -29.55
N THR A 251 -9.91 -37.75 -30.51
CA THR A 251 -10.46 -37.23 -31.78
C THR A 251 -11.66 -36.28 -31.62
N ALA A 252 -12.45 -36.44 -30.56
CA ALA A 252 -13.57 -35.54 -30.25
C ALA A 252 -13.13 -34.18 -29.67
N ALA A 253 -11.91 -34.08 -29.11
CA ALA A 253 -11.38 -32.82 -28.57
C ALA A 253 -10.84 -31.90 -29.68
N THR A 254 -10.37 -32.47 -30.79
CA THR A 254 -9.92 -31.74 -31.98
C THR A 254 -11.03 -31.00 -32.72
N SER A 255 -12.31 -31.39 -32.53
CA SER A 255 -13.47 -30.67 -33.05
C SER A 255 -13.98 -29.54 -32.16
N LEU A 256 -13.42 -29.36 -30.96
CA LEU A 256 -13.80 -28.26 -30.05
C LEU A 256 -13.19 -26.93 -30.52
N PRO A 257 -13.87 -25.79 -30.31
CA PRO A 257 -13.33 -24.48 -30.64
C PRO A 257 -11.99 -24.21 -29.96
N LEU A 258 -11.11 -23.45 -30.63
CA LEU A 258 -9.79 -23.07 -30.11
C LEU A 258 -9.84 -22.47 -28.70
N SER A 259 -10.88 -21.67 -28.40
CA SER A 259 -11.06 -21.08 -27.07
C SER A 259 -11.27 -22.12 -25.97
N VAL A 260 -11.96 -23.22 -26.27
CA VAL A 260 -12.19 -24.32 -25.31
C VAL A 260 -10.91 -25.11 -25.10
N GLN A 261 -10.13 -25.35 -26.16
CA GLN A 261 -8.83 -26.01 -26.07
C GLN A 261 -7.85 -25.21 -25.19
N VAL A 262 -7.83 -23.88 -25.34
CA VAL A 262 -7.04 -22.97 -24.50
C VAL A 262 -7.52 -23.00 -23.04
N ASP A 263 -8.83 -22.90 -22.80
CA ASP A 263 -9.38 -22.95 -21.44
C ASP A 263 -9.11 -24.32 -20.76
N ALA A 264 -9.12 -25.42 -21.51
CA ALA A 264 -8.77 -26.75 -20.99
C ALA A 264 -7.31 -26.85 -20.56
N ILE A 265 -6.38 -26.25 -21.32
CA ILE A 265 -4.97 -26.19 -20.93
C ILE A 265 -4.79 -25.29 -19.70
N LEU A 266 -5.42 -24.11 -19.68
CA LEU A 266 -5.34 -23.19 -18.54
C LEU A 266 -5.90 -23.79 -17.25
N ALA A 267 -6.90 -24.67 -17.33
CA ALA A 267 -7.43 -25.39 -16.18
C ALA A 267 -6.38 -26.28 -15.46
N LEU A 268 -5.29 -26.64 -16.15
CA LEU A 268 -4.20 -27.42 -15.54
C LEU A 268 -3.27 -26.60 -14.64
N ARG A 269 -3.31 -25.26 -14.67
CA ARG A 269 -2.32 -24.39 -13.98
C ARG A 269 -2.25 -24.61 -12.47
N ASN A 270 -3.39 -24.68 -11.80
CA ASN A 270 -3.41 -24.87 -10.35
C ASN A 270 -3.05 -26.31 -9.95
N ILE A 271 -3.41 -27.30 -10.80
CA ILE A 271 -2.96 -28.69 -10.63
C ILE A 271 -1.43 -28.76 -10.81
N ALA A 272 -0.86 -28.06 -11.79
CA ALA A 272 0.58 -28.02 -12.06
C ALA A 272 1.41 -27.53 -10.87
N LYS A 273 0.87 -26.56 -10.11
CA LYS A 273 1.53 -26.03 -8.90
C LYS A 273 1.52 -27.02 -7.73
N LYS A 274 0.47 -27.85 -7.62
CA LYS A 274 0.32 -28.85 -6.54
C LYS A 274 0.99 -30.19 -6.90
N GLU A 275 0.77 -30.67 -8.12
CA GLU A 275 1.18 -31.97 -8.64
C GLU A 275 1.96 -31.83 -9.97
N PRO A 276 3.15 -31.21 -9.96
CA PRO A 276 3.90 -30.90 -11.19
C PRO A 276 4.23 -32.16 -12.01
N LYS A 277 4.50 -33.29 -11.33
CA LYS A 277 4.85 -34.57 -11.96
C LYS A 277 3.72 -35.15 -12.82
N LEU A 278 2.46 -34.86 -12.48
CA LEU A 278 1.31 -35.36 -13.23
C LEU A 278 1.03 -34.51 -14.47
N VAL A 279 1.25 -33.19 -14.39
CA VAL A 279 0.91 -32.26 -15.47
C VAL A 279 2.05 -32.09 -16.48
N GLN A 280 3.30 -32.17 -16.04
CA GLN A 280 4.48 -31.93 -16.86
C GLN A 280 4.55 -32.80 -18.14
N PRO A 281 4.26 -34.12 -18.12
CA PRO A 281 4.26 -34.94 -19.34
C PRO A 281 3.18 -34.49 -20.34
N VAL A 282 2.00 -34.12 -19.84
CA VAL A 282 0.86 -33.68 -20.67
C VAL A 282 1.17 -32.35 -21.33
N ALA A 283 1.67 -31.38 -20.56
CA ALA A 283 2.04 -30.06 -21.09
C ALA A 283 3.18 -30.16 -22.11
N LEU A 284 4.19 -31.00 -21.85
CA LEU A 284 5.30 -31.22 -22.78
C LEU A 284 4.84 -31.82 -24.12
N GLN A 285 3.95 -32.82 -24.08
CA GLN A 285 3.38 -33.43 -25.28
C GLN A 285 2.68 -32.37 -26.15
N LEU A 286 1.86 -31.51 -25.54
CA LEU A 286 1.14 -30.44 -26.24
C LEU A 286 2.09 -29.39 -26.84
N VAL A 287 3.19 -29.05 -26.17
CA VAL A 287 4.19 -28.09 -26.69
C VAL A 287 4.91 -28.65 -27.92
N LEU A 288 5.23 -29.93 -27.90
CA LEU A 288 6.00 -30.60 -28.95
C LEU A 288 5.16 -31.03 -30.15
N ASP A 289 3.83 -31.13 -30.02
CA ASP A 289 2.95 -31.49 -31.13
C ASP A 289 2.79 -30.32 -32.12
N ARG A 290 3.47 -30.42 -33.27
CA ARG A 290 3.48 -29.41 -34.34
C ARG A 290 2.18 -29.31 -35.12
N SER A 291 1.30 -30.31 -35.00
CA SER A 291 -0.03 -30.30 -35.65
C SER A 291 -1.02 -29.38 -34.92
N LEU A 292 -0.71 -29.01 -33.68
CA LEU A 292 -1.56 -28.15 -32.86
C LEU A 292 -1.39 -26.66 -33.21
N HIS A 293 -2.47 -25.90 -33.03
CA HIS A 293 -2.48 -24.46 -33.25
C HIS A 293 -1.42 -23.75 -32.37
N PRO A 294 -0.69 -22.74 -32.88
CA PRO A 294 0.38 -22.07 -32.12
C PRO A 294 -0.06 -21.53 -30.75
N GLU A 295 -1.28 -20.99 -30.65
CA GLU A 295 -1.85 -20.51 -29.38
C GLU A 295 -1.99 -21.62 -28.32
N VAL A 296 -2.38 -22.83 -28.73
CA VAL A 296 -2.50 -24.02 -27.86
C VAL A 296 -1.12 -24.41 -27.31
N ARG A 297 -0.12 -24.45 -28.19
CA ARG A 297 1.26 -24.79 -27.83
C ARG A 297 1.90 -23.75 -26.91
N MET A 298 1.62 -22.46 -27.14
CA MET A 298 2.11 -21.37 -26.30
C MET A 298 1.52 -21.44 -24.89
N VAL A 299 0.21 -21.68 -24.78
CA VAL A 299 -0.49 -21.82 -23.50
C VAL A 299 -0.02 -23.09 -22.77
N ALA A 300 0.19 -24.19 -23.48
CA ALA A 300 0.79 -25.40 -22.91
C ALA A 300 2.22 -25.16 -22.40
N CYS A 301 3.00 -24.30 -23.07
CA CYS A 301 4.32 -23.89 -22.63
C CYS A 301 4.24 -23.11 -21.31
N ILE A 302 3.30 -22.16 -21.18
CA ILE A 302 3.06 -21.45 -19.91
C ILE A 302 2.76 -22.43 -18.77
N VAL A 303 1.87 -23.41 -19.01
CA VAL A 303 1.55 -24.45 -18.00
C VAL A 303 2.77 -25.32 -17.69
N LEU A 304 3.58 -25.67 -18.68
CA LEU A 304 4.82 -26.41 -18.48
C LEU A 304 5.77 -25.64 -17.53
N PHE A 305 5.94 -24.34 -17.71
CA PHE A 305 6.79 -23.52 -16.82
C PHE A 305 6.25 -23.41 -15.39
N GLU A 306 4.93 -23.43 -15.20
CA GLU A 306 4.30 -23.46 -13.88
C GLU A 306 4.61 -24.77 -13.12
N THR A 307 4.99 -25.85 -13.82
CA THR A 307 5.47 -27.10 -13.19
C THR A 307 6.90 -27.03 -12.64
N LYS A 308 7.61 -25.91 -12.88
CA LYS A 308 9.04 -25.72 -12.53
C LYS A 308 9.94 -26.83 -13.15
N PRO A 309 10.05 -26.90 -14.49
CA PRO A 309 10.79 -27.95 -15.17
C PRO A 309 12.28 -27.90 -14.86
N SER A 310 12.95 -29.05 -14.92
CA SER A 310 14.40 -29.14 -14.70
C SER A 310 15.19 -28.49 -15.85
N VAL A 311 16.42 -28.05 -15.57
CA VAL A 311 17.33 -27.46 -16.57
C VAL A 311 17.59 -28.43 -17.73
N ALA A 312 17.63 -29.74 -17.48
CA ALA A 312 17.78 -30.76 -18.50
C ALA A 312 16.59 -30.78 -19.47
N LEU A 313 15.36 -30.72 -18.93
CA LEU A 313 14.16 -30.65 -19.76
C LEU A 313 14.09 -29.34 -20.55
N MET A 314 14.49 -28.22 -19.94
CA MET A 314 14.58 -26.92 -20.60
C MET A 314 15.57 -26.92 -21.78
N SER A 315 16.71 -27.58 -21.62
CA SER A 315 17.73 -27.71 -22.66
C SER A 315 17.24 -28.58 -23.82
N SER A 316 16.57 -29.70 -23.52
CA SER A 316 15.92 -30.55 -24.53
C SER A 316 14.82 -29.81 -25.28
N LEU A 317 14.01 -29.02 -24.58
CA LEU A 317 12.95 -28.22 -25.18
C LEU A 317 13.53 -27.15 -26.12
N ALA A 318 14.58 -26.43 -25.69
CA ALA A 318 15.28 -25.46 -26.53
C ALA A 318 15.89 -26.11 -27.79
N GLY A 319 16.44 -27.32 -27.66
CA GLY A 319 16.92 -28.12 -28.78
C GLY A 319 15.82 -28.46 -29.80
N SER A 320 14.66 -28.92 -29.32
CA SER A 320 13.50 -29.22 -30.17
C SER A 320 12.94 -27.97 -30.87
N LEU A 321 12.86 -26.84 -30.16
CA LEU A 321 12.42 -25.54 -30.70
C LEU A 321 13.36 -24.99 -31.77
N LYS A 322 14.65 -25.36 -31.76
CA LYS A 322 15.63 -24.95 -32.78
C LYS A 322 15.36 -25.55 -34.16
N THR A 323 14.59 -26.63 -34.24
CA THR A 323 14.21 -27.32 -35.49
C THR A 323 12.79 -27.00 -35.95
N GLU A 324 12.16 -25.99 -35.35
CA GLU A 324 10.77 -25.62 -35.58
C GLU A 324 10.63 -24.82 -36.89
N THR A 325 9.94 -25.38 -37.88
CA THR A 325 9.72 -24.79 -39.21
C THR A 325 8.46 -23.93 -39.32
N ASN A 326 7.65 -23.84 -38.26
CA ASN A 326 6.51 -22.91 -38.18
C ASN A 326 7.03 -21.48 -37.91
N MET A 327 7.69 -20.91 -38.92
CA MET A 327 8.20 -19.54 -38.95
C MET A 327 7.04 -18.55 -39.14
N GLN A 328 6.47 -18.08 -38.04
CA GLN A 328 5.82 -16.76 -38.00
C GLN A 328 6.61 -15.71 -37.21
N TYR A 329 7.90 -15.95 -36.91
CA TYR A 329 8.62 -15.05 -36.00
C TYR A 329 10.05 -14.62 -36.34
N MET A 330 10.56 -14.78 -37.58
CA MET A 330 11.96 -14.36 -37.84
C MET A 330 12.27 -13.55 -39.10
N ALA A 331 11.33 -13.26 -39.99
CA ALA A 331 11.62 -12.31 -41.08
C ALA A 331 10.33 -11.89 -41.78
N HIS A 332 9.82 -10.70 -41.51
CA HIS A 332 9.13 -9.85 -42.49
C HIS A 332 9.33 -8.37 -42.13
N HIS A 333 10.60 -7.99 -41.98
CA HIS A 333 11.03 -6.63 -42.32
C HIS A 333 11.45 -6.66 -43.79
N GLY A 334 10.63 -6.10 -44.68
CA GLY A 334 11.00 -5.91 -46.08
C GLY A 334 9.83 -5.91 -47.05
N SER A 335 9.21 -4.74 -47.22
CA SER A 335 8.44 -4.34 -48.42
C SER A 335 7.13 -5.08 -48.70
N SER A 336 6.00 -4.46 -48.32
CA SER A 336 4.75 -4.41 -49.08
C SER A 336 3.77 -3.45 -48.38
N LYS A 337 3.93 -2.13 -48.60
CA LYS A 337 2.85 -1.17 -48.40
C LYS A 337 2.74 -0.32 -49.66
N ALA A 338 1.82 -0.73 -50.54
CA ALA A 338 1.18 0.15 -51.48
C ALA A 338 -0.32 -0.12 -51.36
N VAL A 339 -1.04 0.78 -50.68
CA VAL A 339 -2.21 1.52 -51.19
C VAL A 339 -2.63 2.54 -50.11
N SER A 340 -2.82 3.78 -50.57
CA SER A 340 -3.22 5.05 -49.93
C SER A 340 -4.26 4.95 -48.79
N SER A 341 -4.25 5.80 -47.76
CA SER A 341 -4.39 7.29 -47.80
C SER A 341 -3.64 7.94 -46.61
N GLY A 342 -2.87 9.01 -46.81
CA GLY A 342 -3.37 10.39 -46.65
C GLY A 342 -2.81 11.10 -45.39
N SER A 343 -1.62 11.70 -45.52
CA SER A 343 -1.14 12.90 -44.81
C SER A 343 -0.71 12.90 -43.33
N ALA A 344 -0.87 11.84 -42.52
CA ALA A 344 -0.45 11.87 -41.10
C ALA A 344 0.84 11.09 -40.74
N ALA A 345 1.26 10.12 -41.56
CA ALA A 345 2.38 9.22 -41.23
C ALA A 345 3.78 9.82 -41.47
N SER A 346 3.91 10.81 -42.37
CA SER A 346 5.21 11.36 -42.77
C SER A 346 5.85 12.31 -41.75
N SER A 347 5.07 12.87 -40.81
CA SER A 347 5.58 13.76 -39.78
C SER A 347 6.25 12.98 -38.64
N PHE A 348 5.74 11.82 -38.23
CA PHE A 348 6.28 11.04 -37.11
C PHE A 348 7.57 10.24 -37.46
N GLU A 349 7.65 9.64 -38.67
CA GLU A 349 8.85 8.91 -39.11
C GLU A 349 10.10 9.79 -39.21
N ARG A 350 9.94 11.09 -39.50
CA ARG A 350 11.05 12.05 -39.52
C ARG A 350 11.60 12.35 -38.12
N PHE A 351 10.75 12.47 -37.10
CA PHE A 351 11.18 12.82 -35.74
C PHE A 351 11.77 11.63 -34.96
N GLN A 352 11.25 10.41 -35.17
CA GLN A 352 11.78 9.20 -34.53
C GLN A 352 13.22 8.88 -34.97
N LYS A 353 13.65 9.40 -36.14
CA LYS A 353 15.01 9.27 -36.65
C LYS A 353 15.99 10.33 -36.11
N GLN A 354 15.53 11.44 -35.53
CA GLN A 354 16.38 12.61 -35.29
C GLN A 354 16.98 12.72 -33.87
N ALA A 355 16.43 12.06 -32.84
CA ALA A 355 17.12 11.87 -31.56
C ALA A 355 16.50 10.71 -30.74
N LYS A 356 17.16 9.54 -30.75
CA LYS A 356 16.72 8.34 -30.01
C LYS A 356 16.78 8.50 -28.48
N TYR A 357 17.62 9.39 -27.96
CA TYR A 357 17.83 9.59 -26.52
C TYR A 357 18.18 11.06 -26.22
N LEU A 358 17.35 11.76 -25.43
CA LEU A 358 17.54 13.18 -25.09
C LEU A 358 18.74 13.42 -24.16
N GLY A 359 19.17 12.42 -23.39
CA GLY A 359 20.29 12.56 -22.46
C GLY A 359 21.66 12.81 -23.13
N ASN A 360 21.76 12.66 -24.46
CA ASN A 360 22.94 13.07 -25.22
C ASN A 360 22.98 14.56 -25.54
N THR A 361 21.84 15.25 -25.47
CA THR A 361 21.66 16.63 -25.93
C THR A 361 21.20 17.59 -24.84
N VAL A 362 20.51 17.08 -23.82
CA VAL A 362 19.93 17.88 -22.72
C VAL A 362 20.22 17.19 -21.39
N PRO A 363 20.67 17.91 -20.35
CA PRO A 363 20.83 17.31 -19.01
C PRO A 363 19.47 16.86 -18.44
N PRO A 364 19.44 15.83 -17.59
CA PRO A 364 18.21 15.39 -16.95
C PRO A 364 17.66 16.49 -16.02
N VAL A 365 16.34 16.67 -16.04
CA VAL A 365 15.60 17.53 -15.11
C VAL A 365 15.70 16.98 -13.69
N PHE A 366 15.58 15.67 -13.54
CA PHE A 366 15.82 14.96 -12.29
C PHE A 366 16.27 13.52 -12.54
N VAL A 367 16.93 12.95 -11.55
CA VAL A 367 17.29 11.52 -11.50
C VAL A 367 16.96 10.99 -10.11
N ILE A 368 16.20 9.89 -10.06
CA ILE A 368 15.87 9.17 -8.82
C ILE A 368 16.53 7.80 -8.91
N ILE A 369 17.27 7.42 -7.86
CA ILE A 369 17.91 6.10 -7.78
C ILE A 369 17.38 5.38 -6.55
N ALA A 370 16.53 4.38 -6.77
CA ALA A 370 16.10 3.45 -5.73
C ALA A 370 17.10 2.30 -5.70
N ARG A 371 17.96 2.25 -4.67
CA ARG A 371 19.01 1.23 -4.53
C ARG A 371 18.83 0.39 -3.27
N ALA A 372 19.00 -0.91 -3.41
CA ALA A 372 19.18 -1.86 -2.32
C ALA A 372 20.55 -2.52 -2.46
N VAL A 373 21.38 -2.44 -1.42
CA VAL A 373 22.69 -3.07 -1.37
C VAL A 373 22.54 -4.42 -0.67
N ARG A 374 22.81 -5.50 -1.40
CA ARG A 374 22.77 -6.85 -0.86
C ARG A 374 24.00 -7.13 0.02
N VAL A 375 23.92 -8.19 0.82
CA VAL A 375 25.03 -8.67 1.67
C VAL A 375 26.29 -8.99 0.85
N ASP A 376 26.13 -9.46 -0.39
CA ASP A 376 27.22 -9.71 -1.35
C ASP A 376 27.73 -8.45 -2.08
N ARG A 377 27.33 -7.26 -1.62
CA ARG A 377 27.62 -5.94 -2.20
C ARG A 377 27.09 -5.72 -3.62
N LYS A 378 26.25 -6.61 -4.14
CA LYS A 378 25.57 -6.40 -5.42
C LYS A 378 24.43 -5.41 -5.28
N LEU A 379 24.27 -4.58 -6.31
CA LEU A 379 23.21 -3.59 -6.39
C LEU A 379 21.93 -4.21 -6.94
N LEU A 380 20.81 -3.88 -6.31
CA LEU A 380 19.47 -4.11 -6.85
C LEU A 380 18.73 -2.77 -6.87
N GLY A 381 17.82 -2.62 -7.82
CA GLY A 381 16.91 -1.50 -7.85
C GLY A 381 16.81 -0.86 -9.23
N TYR A 382 16.35 0.39 -9.26
CA TYR A 382 16.04 1.09 -10.49
C TYR A 382 16.48 2.54 -10.44
N GLN A 383 16.93 3.04 -11.58
CA GLN A 383 17.17 4.45 -11.83
C GLN A 383 16.06 4.98 -12.71
N LEU A 384 15.48 6.12 -12.37
CA LEU A 384 14.54 6.89 -13.17
C LEU A 384 15.16 8.23 -13.54
N ALA A 385 15.25 8.55 -14.82
CA ALA A 385 15.74 9.83 -15.32
C ALA A 385 14.67 10.51 -16.17
N ALA A 386 14.48 11.81 -15.96
CA ALA A 386 13.55 12.64 -16.72
C ALA A 386 14.29 13.71 -17.51
N PHE A 387 13.92 13.89 -18.77
CA PHE A 387 14.49 14.87 -19.69
C PHE A 387 13.36 15.73 -20.26
N PHE A 388 13.62 17.02 -20.45
CA PHE A 388 12.67 17.94 -21.06
C PHE A 388 13.38 18.84 -22.05
N ASP A 389 12.97 18.73 -23.32
CA ASP A 389 13.47 19.58 -24.39
C ASP A 389 12.42 20.65 -24.73
N LYS A 390 12.64 21.86 -24.21
CA LYS A 390 11.70 22.99 -24.32
C LYS A 390 11.42 23.41 -25.78
N PRO A 391 12.41 23.50 -26.70
CA PRO A 391 12.17 23.88 -28.09
C PRO A 391 11.26 22.92 -28.85
N SER A 392 11.38 21.61 -28.62
CA SER A 392 10.53 20.60 -29.27
C SER A 392 9.29 20.22 -28.46
N ALA A 393 9.09 20.83 -27.28
CA ALA A 393 8.03 20.47 -26.33
C ALA A 393 7.95 18.94 -26.09
N ARG A 394 9.13 18.31 -25.93
CA ARG A 394 9.28 16.86 -25.75
C ARG A 394 9.72 16.53 -24.32
N VAL A 395 9.06 15.56 -23.72
CA VAL A 395 9.41 14.96 -22.43
C VAL A 395 9.87 13.52 -22.68
N GLN A 396 10.96 13.11 -22.05
CA GLN A 396 11.42 11.71 -22.07
C GLN A 396 11.68 11.23 -20.65
N LEU A 397 11.09 10.11 -20.26
CA LEU A 397 11.28 9.43 -18.98
C LEU A 397 11.89 8.06 -19.24
N ILE A 398 12.95 7.73 -18.52
CA ILE A 398 13.66 6.46 -18.69
C ILE A 398 13.88 5.83 -17.32
N ALA A 399 13.27 4.68 -17.10
CA ALA A 399 13.56 3.82 -15.96
C ALA A 399 14.44 2.64 -16.42
N SER A 400 15.52 2.36 -15.70
CA SER A 400 16.44 1.26 -16.00
C SER A 400 16.81 0.50 -14.74
N SER A 401 16.97 -0.81 -14.85
CA SER A 401 17.58 -1.60 -13.77
C SER A 401 19.01 -1.15 -13.50
N ILE A 402 19.41 -1.12 -12.22
CA ILE A 402 20.81 -0.90 -11.81
C ILE A 402 21.53 -2.21 -11.45
N ALA A 403 20.83 -3.34 -11.58
CA ALA A 403 21.41 -4.65 -11.31
C ALA A 403 22.37 -5.08 -12.43
N GLU A 404 23.47 -5.73 -12.07
CA GLU A 404 24.41 -6.28 -13.04
C GLU A 404 23.71 -7.31 -13.95
N ASN A 405 23.93 -7.20 -15.27
CA ASN A 405 23.37 -8.07 -16.31
C ASN A 405 21.84 -8.03 -16.47
N ASP A 406 21.17 -7.02 -15.92
CA ASP A 406 19.75 -6.77 -16.17
C ASP A 406 19.60 -5.57 -17.13
N ASN A 407 19.11 -5.85 -18.33
CA ASN A 407 18.93 -4.86 -19.40
C ASN A 407 17.46 -4.40 -19.53
N TRP A 408 16.65 -4.67 -18.50
CA TRP A 408 15.29 -4.18 -18.46
C TRP A 408 15.26 -2.65 -18.37
N LYS A 409 14.50 -2.04 -19.28
CA LYS A 409 14.25 -0.60 -19.32
C LYS A 409 12.79 -0.31 -19.63
N LEU A 410 12.33 0.86 -19.21
CA LEU A 410 11.08 1.48 -19.62
C LEU A 410 11.39 2.89 -20.10
N CYS A 411 10.94 3.22 -21.31
CA CYS A 411 11.15 4.48 -21.98
C CYS A 411 9.78 5.06 -22.32
N ALA A 412 9.40 6.16 -21.69
CA ALA A 412 8.22 6.92 -22.05
C ALA A 412 8.64 8.23 -22.71
N ASP A 413 8.15 8.47 -23.91
CA ASP A 413 8.43 9.64 -24.73
C ASP A 413 7.12 10.35 -25.02
N GLY A 414 7.06 11.67 -24.85
CA GLY A 414 5.87 12.46 -25.12
C GLY A 414 6.26 13.73 -25.86
N VAL A 415 5.55 14.05 -26.94
CA VAL A 415 5.79 15.24 -27.76
C VAL A 415 4.49 15.95 -28.07
N LEU A 416 4.50 17.27 -27.86
CA LEU A 416 3.41 18.15 -28.29
C LEU A 416 3.67 18.60 -29.73
N LEU A 417 2.98 17.99 -30.70
CA LEU A 417 3.15 18.28 -32.13
C LEU A 417 2.49 19.59 -32.55
N SER A 418 1.41 19.98 -31.87
CA SER A 418 0.73 21.26 -32.01
C SER A 418 -0.07 21.56 -30.73
N LYS A 419 -0.68 22.76 -30.63
CA LYS A 419 -1.56 23.11 -29.50
C LYS A 419 -2.71 22.13 -29.24
N HIS A 420 -3.08 21.34 -30.25
CA HIS A 420 -4.21 20.42 -30.19
C HIS A 420 -3.84 18.97 -30.50
N LYS A 421 -2.54 18.65 -30.61
CA LYS A 421 -2.08 17.30 -30.94
C LYS A 421 -0.88 16.91 -30.10
N VAL A 422 -1.05 15.86 -29.29
CA VAL A 422 0.02 15.24 -28.50
C VAL A 422 0.17 13.79 -28.90
N THR A 423 1.41 13.31 -28.91
CA THR A 423 1.72 11.90 -29.15
C THR A 423 2.67 11.42 -28.08
N THR A 424 2.39 10.26 -27.50
CA THR A 424 3.25 9.61 -26.53
C THR A 424 3.57 8.19 -26.97
N LYS A 425 4.76 7.71 -26.66
CA LYS A 425 5.20 6.33 -26.86
C LYS A 425 5.77 5.81 -25.55
N VAL A 426 5.19 4.76 -25.01
CA VAL A 426 5.71 4.04 -23.84
C VAL A 426 6.20 2.68 -24.32
N ALA A 427 7.49 2.41 -24.16
CA ALA A 427 8.11 1.16 -24.54
C ALA A 427 8.88 0.55 -23.36
N TRP A 428 8.86 -0.78 -23.22
CA TRP A 428 9.50 -1.45 -22.08
C TRP A 428 10.00 -2.86 -22.41
N GLY A 429 10.75 -3.43 -21.48
CA GLY A 429 11.44 -4.72 -21.63
C GLY A 429 12.91 -4.52 -21.96
N THR A 430 13.52 -5.50 -22.62
CA THR A 430 14.94 -5.41 -23.01
C THR A 430 15.21 -4.16 -23.84
N GLU A 431 15.98 -3.23 -23.29
CA GLU A 431 16.37 -1.97 -23.95
C GLU A 431 15.19 -1.15 -24.55
N CYS A 432 13.99 -1.23 -23.95
CA CYS A 432 12.77 -0.59 -24.45
C CYS A 432 12.36 -1.02 -25.87
N GLN A 433 12.72 -2.23 -26.31
CA GLN A 433 12.43 -2.73 -27.66
C GLN A 433 11.41 -3.87 -27.68
N GLN A 434 11.10 -4.46 -26.53
CA GLN A 434 10.30 -5.68 -26.47
C GLN A 434 8.80 -5.40 -26.59
N TYR A 435 8.32 -4.33 -25.96
CA TYR A 435 6.90 -3.95 -25.95
C TYR A 435 6.76 -2.45 -26.16
N ALA A 436 5.69 -2.03 -26.82
CA ALA A 436 5.42 -0.62 -27.05
C ALA A 436 3.94 -0.30 -27.23
N VAL A 437 3.51 0.81 -26.64
CA VAL A 437 2.20 1.45 -26.80
C VAL A 437 2.41 2.89 -27.21
N ILE A 438 1.69 3.32 -28.24
CA ILE A 438 1.69 4.68 -28.75
C ILE A 438 0.30 5.26 -28.50
N THR A 439 0.22 6.40 -27.85
CA THR A 439 -1.04 7.12 -27.63
C THR A 439 -1.01 8.42 -28.41
N LYS A 440 -2.07 8.69 -29.19
CA LYS A 440 -2.24 9.96 -29.90
C LYS A 440 -3.52 10.60 -29.38
N ALA A 441 -3.44 11.85 -28.97
CA ALA A 441 -4.61 12.64 -28.61
C ALA A 441 -4.66 13.87 -29.50
N GLU A 442 -5.78 14.07 -30.17
CA GLU A 442 -6.02 15.21 -31.04
C GLU A 442 -7.38 15.85 -30.74
N ALA A 443 -7.41 17.17 -30.63
CA ALA A 443 -8.63 17.96 -30.57
C ALA A 443 -8.84 18.65 -31.92
N GLY A 444 -10.07 18.64 -32.41
CA GLY A 444 -10.42 19.17 -33.73
C GLY A 444 -11.92 19.27 -33.93
N ILE A 445 -12.36 19.13 -35.17
CA ILE A 445 -13.78 19.22 -35.57
C ILE A 445 -14.16 17.92 -36.29
N LEU A 446 -15.28 17.31 -35.89
CA LEU A 446 -15.87 16.14 -36.54
C LEU A 446 -17.23 16.53 -37.13
N GLY A 447 -17.30 16.66 -38.46
CA GLY A 447 -18.45 17.28 -39.13
C GLY A 447 -18.51 18.77 -38.80
N GLU A 448 -19.52 19.19 -38.05
CA GLU A 448 -19.67 20.56 -37.54
C GLU A 448 -19.40 20.69 -36.04
N PHE A 449 -19.07 19.58 -35.36
CA PHE A 449 -18.98 19.54 -33.90
C PHE A 449 -17.53 19.53 -33.41
N PRO A 450 -17.19 20.29 -32.36
CA PRO A 450 -15.92 20.13 -31.66
C PRO A 450 -15.75 18.68 -31.18
N ALA A 451 -14.58 18.11 -31.41
CA ALA A 451 -14.32 16.71 -31.09
C ALA A 451 -12.91 16.50 -30.55
N VAL A 452 -12.77 15.45 -29.74
CA VAL A 452 -11.49 14.91 -29.28
C VAL A 452 -11.41 13.46 -29.72
N ARG A 453 -10.26 13.11 -30.32
CA ARG A 453 -9.94 11.75 -30.75
C ARG A 453 -8.72 11.27 -29.99
N LEU A 454 -8.86 10.09 -29.41
CA LEU A 454 -7.84 9.36 -28.66
C LEU A 454 -7.58 8.05 -29.39
N GLU A 455 -6.35 7.82 -29.80
CA GLU A 455 -5.92 6.58 -30.44
C GLU A 455 -4.86 5.91 -29.57
N TRP A 456 -5.02 4.62 -29.32
CA TRP A 456 -4.01 3.76 -28.70
C TRP A 456 -3.59 2.70 -29.70
N GLU A 457 -2.36 2.79 -30.17
CA GLU A 457 -1.71 1.81 -31.05
C GLU A 457 -0.70 1.00 -30.23
N TRP A 458 -0.49 -0.27 -30.57
CA TRP A 458 0.56 -1.07 -29.94
C TRP A 458 1.34 -1.91 -30.94
N GLU A 459 2.62 -2.16 -30.66
CA GLU A 459 3.47 -3.03 -31.48
C GLU A 459 3.33 -4.48 -31.00
N GLU A 460 3.95 -4.79 -29.87
CA GLU A 460 3.75 -6.03 -29.12
C GLU A 460 3.40 -5.72 -27.67
N LEU A 461 2.59 -6.60 -27.07
CA LEU A 461 2.18 -6.53 -25.67
C LEU A 461 2.50 -7.87 -24.99
N PRO A 462 2.81 -7.87 -23.69
CA PRO A 462 2.95 -9.09 -22.91
C PRO A 462 1.72 -9.98 -23.05
N ILE A 463 1.93 -11.29 -23.18
CA ILE A 463 0.87 -12.29 -23.40
C ILE A 463 -0.22 -12.23 -22.31
N LEU A 464 0.16 -11.88 -21.08
CA LEU A 464 -0.78 -11.69 -19.97
C LEU A 464 -1.82 -10.59 -20.29
N ILE A 465 -1.38 -9.48 -20.85
CA ILE A 465 -2.22 -8.32 -21.19
C ILE A 465 -3.14 -8.69 -22.37
N THR A 466 -2.60 -9.32 -23.42
CA THR A 466 -3.39 -9.72 -24.59
C THR A 466 -4.47 -10.74 -24.22
N ASN A 467 -4.17 -11.70 -23.34
CA ASN A 467 -5.13 -12.70 -22.89
C ASN A 467 -6.26 -12.08 -22.07
N TYR A 468 -5.92 -11.14 -21.17
CA TYR A 468 -6.91 -10.42 -20.39
C TYR A 468 -7.79 -9.54 -21.29
N ALA A 469 -7.19 -8.82 -22.25
CA ALA A 469 -7.92 -8.00 -23.21
C ALA A 469 -8.89 -8.82 -24.07
N LYS A 470 -8.45 -9.97 -24.61
CA LYS A 470 -9.32 -10.91 -25.35
C LYS A 470 -10.45 -11.47 -24.50
N LYS A 471 -10.25 -11.64 -23.19
CA LYS A 471 -11.30 -12.10 -22.27
C LYS A 471 -12.31 -10.99 -21.99
N LEU A 472 -11.82 -9.77 -21.74
CA LEU A 472 -12.66 -8.60 -21.49
C LEU A 472 -13.47 -8.20 -22.72
N SER A 473 -12.90 -8.32 -23.93
CA SER A 473 -13.57 -7.94 -25.18
C SER A 473 -14.89 -8.68 -25.41
N LYS A 474 -15.01 -9.93 -24.91
CA LYS A 474 -16.25 -10.72 -24.98
C LYS A 474 -17.41 -10.11 -24.18
N HIS A 475 -17.12 -9.33 -23.14
CA HIS A 475 -18.13 -8.70 -22.30
C HIS A 475 -18.53 -7.30 -22.79
N ILE A 476 -17.74 -6.69 -23.68
CA ILE A 476 -17.97 -5.34 -24.21
C ILE A 476 -19.34 -5.20 -24.90
N PRO A 477 -19.79 -6.11 -25.80
CA PRO A 477 -21.08 -5.95 -26.47
C PRO A 477 -22.26 -5.88 -25.49
N MET A 478 -22.24 -6.70 -24.44
CA MET A 478 -23.30 -6.73 -23.42
C MET A 478 -23.31 -5.45 -22.59
N ALA A 479 -22.14 -5.00 -22.13
CA ALA A 479 -22.00 -3.75 -21.38
C ALA A 479 -22.40 -2.53 -22.23
N ALA A 480 -22.03 -2.52 -23.52
CA ALA A 480 -22.39 -1.47 -24.46
C ALA A 480 -23.91 -1.39 -24.64
N LEU A 481 -24.60 -2.53 -24.82
CA LEU A 481 -26.05 -2.59 -24.95
C LEU A 481 -26.75 -2.05 -23.68
N GLN A 482 -26.29 -2.46 -22.49
CA GLN A 482 -26.80 -1.97 -21.21
C GLN A 482 -26.58 -0.46 -21.02
N ALA A 483 -25.44 0.04 -21.50
CA ALA A 483 -25.11 1.46 -21.49
C ALA A 483 -25.78 2.24 -22.64
N GLY A 484 -26.68 1.63 -23.42
CA GLY A 484 -27.42 2.29 -24.51
C GLY A 484 -26.57 2.64 -25.73
N PHE A 485 -25.42 1.99 -25.92
CA PHE A 485 -24.61 2.11 -27.12
C PHE A 485 -25.16 1.22 -28.24
N ARG A 486 -25.12 1.74 -29.46
CA ARG A 486 -25.27 0.96 -30.68
C ARG A 486 -24.00 0.16 -30.91
N PHE A 487 -24.18 -1.10 -31.24
CA PHE A 487 -23.11 -2.05 -31.50
C PHE A 487 -23.18 -2.49 -32.96
N GLU A 488 -22.06 -2.36 -33.67
CA GLU A 488 -21.89 -2.82 -35.06
C GLU A 488 -20.63 -3.68 -35.16
N ARG A 489 -20.74 -4.87 -35.75
CA ARG A 489 -19.54 -5.64 -36.12
C ARG A 489 -18.83 -4.91 -37.25
N ALA A 490 -17.55 -4.63 -37.07
CA ALA A 490 -16.73 -3.91 -38.02
C ALA A 490 -15.32 -4.51 -38.03
N THR A 491 -14.63 -4.42 -39.16
CA THR A 491 -13.24 -4.83 -39.27
C THR A 491 -12.36 -3.59 -39.18
N ASN A 492 -11.92 -3.27 -37.96
CA ASN A 492 -11.02 -2.15 -37.67
C ASN A 492 -9.57 -2.67 -37.57
N SER A 493 -8.62 -1.76 -37.30
CA SER A 493 -7.19 -2.10 -37.14
C SER A 493 -6.97 -3.03 -35.93
N GLU A 494 -6.23 -4.13 -36.11
CA GLU A 494 -6.08 -5.19 -35.09
C GLU A 494 -5.27 -4.78 -33.87
N LYS A 495 -4.40 -3.77 -34.02
CA LYS A 495 -3.50 -3.29 -32.97
C LYS A 495 -3.78 -1.85 -32.56
N GLU A 496 -5.05 -1.46 -32.64
CA GLU A 496 -5.48 -0.09 -32.44
C GLU A 496 -6.83 -0.04 -31.75
N ILE A 497 -6.99 0.93 -30.86
CA ILE A 497 -8.28 1.34 -30.30
C ILE A 497 -8.41 2.83 -30.52
N GLU A 498 -9.56 3.25 -31.05
CA GLU A 498 -9.90 4.66 -31.24
C GLU A 498 -11.13 5.01 -30.40
N LEU A 499 -11.04 6.10 -29.65
CA LEU A 499 -12.17 6.76 -29.00
C LEU A 499 -12.31 8.16 -29.57
N THR A 500 -13.48 8.44 -30.14
CA THR A 500 -13.85 9.77 -30.63
C THR A 500 -15.03 10.28 -29.82
N VAL A 501 -14.89 11.48 -29.25
CA VAL A 501 -15.96 12.16 -28.52
C VAL A 501 -16.22 13.50 -29.20
N ALA A 502 -17.43 13.69 -29.72
CA ALA A 502 -17.87 14.95 -30.32
C ALA A 502 -18.92 15.63 -29.43
N LEU A 503 -18.98 16.95 -29.45
CA LEU A 503 -19.86 17.78 -28.62
C LEU A 503 -20.88 18.54 -29.49
N PRO A 504 -22.05 17.97 -29.78
CA PRO A 504 -23.10 18.67 -30.53
C PRO A 504 -23.63 19.92 -29.82
N SER A 505 -23.58 19.94 -28.48
CA SER A 505 -23.94 21.11 -27.68
C SER A 505 -23.10 21.17 -26.41
N LYS A 506 -23.24 22.26 -25.64
CA LYS A 506 -22.58 22.39 -24.32
C LYS A 506 -23.05 21.34 -23.30
N ARG A 507 -24.13 20.59 -23.55
CA ARG A 507 -24.69 19.57 -22.64
C ARG A 507 -24.92 18.20 -23.27
N SER A 508 -24.44 17.98 -24.49
CA SER A 508 -24.60 16.69 -25.14
C SER A 508 -23.31 16.25 -25.80
N LEU A 509 -23.06 14.93 -25.76
CA LEU A 509 -21.91 14.33 -26.42
C LEU A 509 -22.31 13.13 -27.27
N ASN A 510 -21.54 12.91 -28.32
CA ASN A 510 -21.56 11.73 -29.17
C ASN A 510 -20.26 10.98 -28.93
N VAL A 511 -20.36 9.69 -28.59
CA VAL A 511 -19.20 8.81 -28.41
C VAL A 511 -19.17 7.81 -29.54
N ILE A 512 -17.99 7.60 -30.12
CA ILE A 512 -17.69 6.53 -31.06
C ILE A 512 -16.44 5.84 -30.54
N VAL A 513 -16.51 4.52 -30.35
CA VAL A 513 -15.37 3.68 -29.97
C VAL A 513 -15.17 2.65 -31.07
N ARG A 514 -13.99 2.64 -31.69
CA ARG A 514 -13.58 1.59 -32.63
C ARG A 514 -12.58 0.70 -31.94
N VAL A 515 -12.86 -0.60 -31.94
CA VAL A 515 -11.94 -1.64 -31.49
C VAL A 515 -11.84 -2.69 -32.61
N PRO A 516 -10.84 -3.60 -32.61
CA PRO A 516 -10.53 -4.44 -33.77
C PRO A 516 -11.73 -5.12 -34.47
N GLU A 517 -12.66 -5.68 -33.70
CA GLU A 517 -13.78 -6.49 -34.23
C GLU A 517 -15.15 -5.78 -34.16
N MET A 518 -15.22 -4.54 -33.71
CA MET A 518 -16.50 -3.83 -33.53
C MET A 518 -16.36 -2.31 -33.45
N THR A 519 -17.45 -1.63 -33.75
CA THR A 519 -17.63 -0.20 -33.52
C THR A 519 -18.83 0.00 -32.60
N LEU A 520 -18.63 0.79 -31.55
CA LEU A 520 -19.66 1.19 -30.60
C LEU A 520 -19.95 2.67 -30.81
N SER A 521 -21.22 3.05 -30.87
CA SER A 521 -21.56 4.47 -30.92
C SER A 521 -22.79 4.81 -30.07
N ARG A 522 -22.77 5.97 -29.44
CA ARG A 522 -23.94 6.52 -28.75
C ARG A 522 -23.99 8.02 -28.97
N ILE A 523 -25.15 8.47 -29.42
CA ILE A 523 -25.40 9.86 -29.80
C ILE A 523 -26.26 10.51 -28.72
N ALA A 524 -26.09 11.82 -28.51
CA ALA A 524 -26.89 12.64 -27.62
C ALA A 524 -26.89 12.17 -26.15
N ILE A 525 -25.73 11.79 -25.62
CA ILE A 525 -25.57 11.50 -24.20
C ILE A 525 -25.67 12.82 -23.42
N PRO A 526 -26.63 12.97 -22.49
CA PRO A 526 -26.76 14.20 -21.70
C PRO A 526 -25.64 14.30 -20.67
N LEU A 527 -25.07 15.50 -20.56
CA LEU A 527 -24.05 15.80 -19.57
C LEU A 527 -24.68 16.47 -18.34
N PRO A 528 -24.29 16.07 -17.11
CA PRO A 528 -24.76 16.71 -15.89
C PRO A 528 -24.17 18.12 -15.70
N VAL A 529 -23.11 18.45 -16.44
CA VAL A 529 -22.41 19.75 -16.41
C VAL A 529 -22.18 20.28 -17.82
N THR A 530 -22.14 21.60 -17.97
CA THR A 530 -21.86 22.25 -19.25
C THR A 530 -20.37 22.22 -19.58
N VAL A 531 -20.01 21.77 -20.78
CA VAL A 531 -18.62 21.84 -21.26
C VAL A 531 -18.30 23.27 -21.72
N PRO A 532 -17.15 23.83 -21.31
CA PRO A 532 -16.77 25.19 -21.66
C PRO A 532 -16.27 25.26 -23.12
N ILE A 533 -17.22 25.32 -24.05
CA ILE A 533 -16.98 25.50 -25.49
C ILE A 533 -17.08 27.00 -25.80
N ASN A 534 -16.01 27.56 -26.39
CA ASN A 534 -15.95 28.93 -26.87
C ASN A 534 -16.83 29.12 -28.12
N PRO A 535 -17.23 30.37 -28.47
CA PRO A 535 -18.07 30.64 -29.65
C PRO A 535 -17.47 30.20 -30.99
N ASP A 536 -16.14 30.06 -31.06
CA ASP A 536 -15.38 29.59 -32.22
C ASP A 536 -15.25 28.05 -32.29
N GLY A 537 -15.92 27.31 -31.38
CA GLY A 537 -15.86 25.86 -31.31
C GLY A 537 -14.63 25.30 -30.58
N THR A 538 -13.75 26.16 -30.06
CA THR A 538 -12.57 25.71 -29.30
C THR A 538 -12.92 25.38 -27.84
N LEU A 539 -12.22 24.41 -27.24
CA LEU A 539 -12.32 24.12 -25.82
C LEU A 539 -11.42 25.09 -25.04
N SER A 540 -11.95 25.81 -24.06
CA SER A 540 -11.14 26.68 -23.17
C SER A 540 -10.46 25.86 -22.09
N ILE A 541 -9.53 24.99 -22.49
CA ILE A 541 -8.63 24.30 -21.56
C ILE A 541 -7.45 25.24 -21.33
N HIS A 542 -7.47 26.01 -20.25
CA HIS A 542 -6.28 26.69 -19.76
C HIS A 542 -5.34 25.63 -19.18
N ILE A 543 -4.53 25.01 -20.04
CA ILE A 543 -3.38 24.23 -19.58
C ILE A 543 -2.36 25.26 -19.14
N ASP A 544 -2.30 25.49 -17.82
CA ASP A 544 -1.27 26.31 -17.19
C ASP A 544 0.09 26.01 -17.81
N GLN A 545 0.77 27.04 -18.30
CA GLN A 545 2.05 26.92 -19.03
C GLN A 545 3.21 26.40 -18.17
N ASP A 546 2.96 25.97 -16.93
CA ASP A 546 3.99 25.59 -15.98
C ASP A 546 3.72 24.24 -15.30
N ILE A 547 3.42 23.23 -16.12
CA ILE A 547 3.41 21.82 -15.69
C ILE A 547 4.75 21.45 -15.03
N LEU A 548 5.86 22.02 -15.51
CA LEU A 548 7.18 21.81 -14.92
C LEU A 548 7.24 22.30 -13.46
N PHE A 549 6.80 23.52 -13.17
CA PHE A 549 6.71 24.03 -11.80
C PHE A 549 5.77 23.22 -10.92
N ARG A 550 4.62 22.75 -11.44
CA ARG A 550 3.71 21.88 -10.68
C ARG A 550 4.30 20.51 -10.37
N VAL A 551 4.99 19.88 -11.32
CA VAL A 551 5.68 18.60 -11.12
C VAL A 551 6.88 18.78 -10.19
N GLN A 552 7.64 19.87 -10.33
CA GLN A 552 8.72 20.23 -9.43
C GLN A 552 8.21 20.46 -8.00
N ASN A 553 7.11 21.19 -7.81
CA ASN A 553 6.50 21.39 -6.49
C ASN A 553 5.95 20.09 -5.91
N TYR A 554 5.32 19.25 -6.72
CA TYR A 554 4.81 17.96 -6.25
C TYR A 554 5.95 17.01 -5.81
N ILE A 555 7.07 17.01 -6.54
CA ILE A 555 8.27 16.27 -6.15
C ILE A 555 8.96 16.91 -4.95
N TYR A 556 9.02 18.24 -4.88
CA TYR A 556 9.55 19.00 -3.74
C TYR A 556 8.76 18.63 -2.48
N ASP A 557 7.42 18.69 -2.50
CA ASP A 557 6.57 18.29 -1.38
C ASP A 557 6.75 16.81 -1.01
N CYS A 558 6.92 15.91 -1.99
CA CYS A 558 7.16 14.48 -1.72
C CYS A 558 8.55 14.18 -1.15
N THR A 559 9.53 15.05 -1.38
CA THR A 559 10.93 14.82 -0.98
C THR A 559 11.38 15.69 0.16
N THR A 560 10.65 16.74 0.55
CA THR A 560 11.07 17.67 1.60
C THR A 560 11.15 16.94 2.95
N ALA A 561 12.32 16.98 3.58
CA ALA A 561 12.50 16.48 4.93
C ALA A 561 11.96 17.54 5.91
N GLN A 562 10.77 17.27 6.45
CA GLN A 562 10.06 18.18 7.35
C GLN A 562 9.86 17.55 8.72
N CYS A 563 10.22 18.28 9.77
CA CYS A 563 9.91 17.96 11.15
C CYS A 563 8.96 19.04 11.69
N SER A 564 7.97 18.65 12.48
CA SER A 564 7.05 19.63 13.07
C SER A 564 6.55 19.17 14.42
N MET A 565 6.04 20.12 15.18
CA MET A 565 5.32 19.85 16.41
C MET A 565 3.99 20.57 16.38
N MET A 566 2.95 19.83 16.73
CA MET A 566 1.60 20.34 16.93
C MET A 566 1.20 19.97 18.35
N GLN A 567 0.99 20.98 19.21
CA GLN A 567 0.84 20.82 20.66
C GLN A 567 2.07 20.08 21.24
N ASP A 568 1.90 18.87 21.77
CA ASP A 568 2.98 18.08 22.38
C ASP A 568 3.44 16.90 21.50
N THR A 569 2.97 16.81 20.25
CA THR A 569 3.32 15.70 19.35
C THR A 569 4.33 16.15 18.31
N ILE A 570 5.52 15.54 18.32
CA ILE A 570 6.55 15.71 17.30
C ILE A 570 6.33 14.73 16.17
N THR A 571 6.44 15.22 14.94
CA THR A 571 6.57 14.44 13.71
C THR A 571 7.99 14.65 13.19
N THR A 572 8.79 13.58 13.10
CA THR A 572 10.19 13.64 12.67
C THR A 572 10.33 13.81 11.15
N PHE A 573 11.56 14.05 10.66
CA PHE A 573 11.85 14.13 9.22
C PHE A 573 11.46 12.87 8.43
N ASN A 574 11.46 11.71 9.09
CA ASN A 574 11.07 10.42 8.52
C ASN A 574 9.58 10.07 8.80
N ASN A 575 8.76 11.06 9.15
CA ASN A 575 7.32 10.93 9.45
C ASN A 575 6.98 10.04 10.65
N ARG A 576 7.91 9.84 11.60
CA ARG A 576 7.60 9.15 12.86
C ARG A 576 6.93 10.13 13.82
N ARG A 577 5.84 9.72 14.46
CA ARG A 577 5.10 10.55 15.44
C ARG A 577 5.24 10.02 16.86
N TYR A 578 5.51 10.90 17.82
CA TYR A 578 5.50 10.58 19.25
C TYR A 578 5.20 11.82 20.10
N LYS A 579 4.66 11.60 21.31
CA LYS A 579 4.45 12.66 22.30
C LYS A 579 5.77 13.00 23.00
N ASN A 580 6.08 14.29 23.10
CA ASN A 580 7.25 14.82 23.78
C ASN A 580 6.85 15.43 25.12
N GLU A 581 7.06 14.70 26.22
CA GLU A 581 6.86 15.21 27.58
C GLU A 581 8.03 16.13 27.97
N MET A 582 7.90 17.42 27.62
CA MET A 582 8.97 18.40 27.71
C MET A 582 9.33 18.78 29.16
N PRO A 583 10.62 18.79 29.53
CA PRO A 583 11.07 19.38 30.78
C PRO A 583 10.97 20.90 30.74
N ILE A 584 10.40 21.48 31.79
CA ILE A 584 10.29 22.94 31.94
C ILE A 584 11.69 23.55 32.14
N SER A 585 11.95 24.70 31.50
CA SER A 585 13.18 25.49 31.58
C SER A 585 14.45 24.86 30.98
N CYS A 586 14.43 23.62 30.49
CA CYS A 586 15.60 22.98 29.88
C CYS A 586 15.49 22.95 28.35
N TYR A 587 16.61 23.19 27.66
CA TYR A 587 16.67 23.09 26.20
C TYR A 587 16.68 21.62 25.75
N GLN A 588 15.96 21.32 24.68
CA GLN A 588 16.05 20.06 23.93
C GLN A 588 16.56 20.33 22.52
N VAL A 589 17.44 19.46 22.02
CA VAL A 589 17.95 19.54 20.65
C VAL A 589 16.91 18.98 19.67
N LEU A 590 16.25 19.85 18.92
CA LEU A 590 15.31 19.43 17.87
C LEU A 590 16.04 18.87 16.67
N ALA A 591 16.94 19.66 16.10
CA ALA A 591 17.75 19.29 14.95
C ALA A 591 19.08 20.03 15.00
N GLN A 592 20.17 19.35 14.72
CA GLN A 592 21.49 19.97 14.53
C GLN A 592 22.23 19.32 13.37
N ASP A 593 23.18 20.06 12.81
CA ASP A 593 24.17 19.54 11.89
C ASP A 593 25.12 18.59 12.64
N CYS A 594 25.10 17.30 12.30
CA CYS A 594 25.93 16.28 12.93
C CYS A 594 27.22 16.00 12.14
N THR A 595 27.59 16.89 11.21
CA THR A 595 28.89 16.88 10.52
C THR A 595 29.97 17.61 11.35
N PRO A 596 31.26 17.47 11.00
CA PRO A 596 32.33 18.23 11.67
C PRO A 596 32.20 19.77 11.54
N GLU A 597 31.35 20.27 10.64
CA GLU A 597 31.18 21.71 10.41
C GLU A 597 30.19 22.36 11.40
N LEU A 598 29.26 21.60 11.98
CA LEU A 598 28.24 22.06 12.95
C LEU A 598 27.58 23.40 12.56
N LYS A 599 27.04 23.48 11.35
CA LYS A 599 26.49 24.71 10.76
C LYS A 599 25.29 25.28 11.50
N PHE A 600 24.49 24.41 12.12
CA PHE A 600 23.31 24.82 12.86
C PHE A 600 22.99 23.94 14.05
N VAL A 601 22.33 24.54 15.05
CA VAL A 601 21.65 23.86 16.14
C VAL A 601 20.30 24.54 16.38
N VAL A 602 19.22 23.78 16.34
CA VAL A 602 17.86 24.24 16.68
C VAL A 602 17.46 23.62 18.01
N LEU A 603 17.25 24.49 19.00
CA LEU A 603 16.90 24.14 20.36
C LEU A 603 15.47 24.56 20.66
N LEU A 604 14.78 23.78 21.50
CA LEU A 604 13.44 24.07 22.00
C LEU A 604 13.46 24.14 23.52
N LYS A 605 12.83 25.16 24.10
CA LYS A 605 12.63 25.32 25.54
C LYS A 605 11.17 25.63 25.83
N LYS A 606 10.65 25.12 26.94
CA LYS A 606 9.39 25.57 27.54
C LYS A 606 9.69 26.62 28.60
N ASP A 607 9.06 27.77 28.50
CA ASP A 607 9.15 28.83 29.52
C ASP A 607 8.49 28.41 30.85
N GLU A 608 9.03 28.86 31.99
CA GLU A 608 8.54 28.44 33.32
C GLU A 608 7.20 29.09 33.68
N GLU A 609 6.97 30.34 33.28
CA GLU A 609 5.78 31.11 33.66
C GLU A 609 4.65 30.93 32.66
N SER A 610 4.96 31.07 31.37
CA SER A 610 3.95 31.01 30.30
C SER A 610 3.67 29.59 29.80
N GLU A 611 4.57 28.63 30.06
CA GLU A 611 4.56 27.31 29.41
C GLU A 611 4.51 27.38 27.87
N GLU A 612 4.89 28.51 27.27
CA GLU A 612 4.98 28.65 25.82
C GLU A 612 6.32 28.13 25.30
N ASN A 613 6.32 27.75 24.02
CA ASN A 613 7.51 27.26 23.35
C ASN A 613 8.42 28.41 22.94
N HIS A 614 9.73 28.20 23.09
CA HIS A 614 10.78 29.12 22.67
C HIS A 614 11.80 28.33 21.84
N LEU A 615 12.00 28.75 20.58
CA LEU A 615 13.04 28.20 19.72
C LEU A 615 14.29 29.08 19.76
N ASN A 616 15.44 28.46 20.04
CA ASN A 616 16.76 29.10 19.93
C ASN A 616 17.52 28.44 18.77
N ILE A 617 17.89 29.22 17.76
CA ILE A 617 18.49 28.76 16.51
C ILE A 617 19.89 29.37 16.42
N LYS A 618 20.91 28.53 16.54
CA LYS A 618 22.32 28.91 16.44
C LYS A 618 22.82 28.61 15.03
N LEU A 619 23.31 29.63 14.33
CA LEU A 619 23.82 29.59 12.96
C LEU A 619 25.20 30.26 12.92
N ALA A 620 26.27 29.46 13.02
CA ALA A 620 27.63 29.97 13.18
C ALA A 620 27.73 31.00 14.34
N ASP A 621 27.97 32.28 14.03
CA ASP A 621 28.07 33.41 14.97
C ASP A 621 26.74 34.15 15.20
N ILE A 622 25.65 33.70 14.57
CA ILE A 622 24.33 34.31 14.67
C ILE A 622 23.43 33.47 15.58
N ASN A 623 22.87 34.10 16.62
CA ASN A 623 21.89 33.50 17.52
C ASN A 623 20.51 34.12 17.28
N VAL A 624 19.50 33.30 16.95
CA VAL A 624 18.13 33.74 16.71
C VAL A 624 17.16 33.09 17.69
N ASP A 625 16.41 33.90 18.41
CA ASP A 625 15.40 33.47 19.38
C ASP A 625 14.00 33.78 18.84
N LEU A 626 13.16 32.76 18.70
CA LEU A 626 11.74 32.88 18.31
C LEU A 626 10.85 32.46 19.46
N TYR A 627 10.02 33.37 19.97
CA TYR A 627 9.18 33.15 21.14
C TYR A 627 7.80 33.79 20.97
N ALA A 628 6.81 33.31 21.73
CA ALA A 628 5.46 33.85 21.72
C ALA A 628 5.27 34.89 22.84
N LEU A 629 4.52 35.96 22.54
CA LEU A 629 3.99 36.89 23.53
C LEU A 629 2.48 36.98 23.30
N GLY A 630 1.71 36.20 24.07
CA GLY A 630 0.30 35.95 23.77
C GLY A 630 0.17 35.15 22.46
N THR A 631 -0.61 35.65 21.50
CA THR A 631 -0.77 35.01 20.18
C THR A 631 0.24 35.48 19.14
N GLN A 632 1.10 36.47 19.46
CA GLN A 632 2.07 37.03 18.50
C GLN A 632 3.44 36.37 18.64
N ALA A 633 4.00 35.94 17.50
CA ALA A 633 5.38 35.50 17.42
C ALA A 633 6.34 36.71 17.37
N LYS A 634 7.41 36.65 18.14
CA LYS A 634 8.47 37.66 18.23
C LYS A 634 9.83 37.04 17.93
N VAL A 635 10.79 37.89 17.59
CA VAL A 635 12.15 37.47 17.25
C VAL A 635 13.20 38.38 17.88
N LYS A 636 14.27 37.77 18.42
CA LYS A 636 15.52 38.45 18.77
C LYS A 636 16.67 37.88 17.96
N ILE A 637 17.60 38.73 17.56
CA ILE A 637 18.83 38.35 16.87
C ILE A 637 19.99 38.90 17.67
N ASN A 638 20.89 38.02 18.13
CA ASN A 638 22.00 38.35 19.01
C ASN A 638 21.55 39.24 20.19
N GLU A 639 20.49 38.79 20.89
CA GLU A 639 19.84 39.46 22.02
C GLU A 639 19.09 40.78 21.72
N MET A 640 19.15 41.29 20.48
CA MET A 640 18.44 42.49 20.06
C MET A 640 17.06 42.13 19.49
N GLU A 641 15.99 42.71 20.04
CA GLU A 641 14.62 42.49 19.55
C GLU A 641 14.42 43.19 18.20
N VAL A 642 13.96 42.44 17.20
CA VAL A 642 13.63 42.99 15.88
C VAL A 642 12.13 43.33 15.88
N PRO A 643 11.74 44.60 15.73
CA PRO A 643 10.33 44.97 15.66
C PRO A 643 9.66 44.29 14.47
N ILE A 644 8.43 43.80 14.66
CA ILE A 644 7.64 43.17 13.59
C ILE A 644 7.50 44.10 12.37
N SER A 645 7.39 45.40 12.59
CA SER A 645 7.35 46.43 11.54
C SER A 645 8.61 46.51 10.66
N SER A 646 9.71 45.88 11.09
CA SER A 646 10.98 45.82 10.36
C SER A 646 11.16 44.52 9.57
N LEU A 647 10.13 43.67 9.50
CA LEU A 647 10.11 42.47 8.66
C LEU A 647 9.66 42.81 7.22
N PRO A 648 10.19 42.13 6.19
CA PRO A 648 11.16 41.05 6.26
C PRO A 648 12.57 41.52 6.65
N TYR A 649 13.18 40.85 7.61
CA TYR A 649 14.55 41.12 8.04
C TYR A 649 15.53 40.33 7.18
N GLN A 650 16.52 41.02 6.60
CA GLN A 650 17.65 40.41 5.90
C GLN A 650 18.92 40.72 6.70
N HIS A 651 19.65 39.68 7.13
CA HIS A 651 20.89 39.91 7.86
C HIS A 651 21.98 40.50 6.94
N PRO A 652 22.86 41.41 7.41
CA PRO A 652 23.87 42.06 6.58
C PRO A 652 24.84 41.10 5.85
N SER A 653 25.11 39.93 6.42
CA SER A 653 25.90 38.87 5.77
C SER A 653 25.20 38.23 4.56
N GLY A 654 23.91 38.49 4.37
CA GLY A 654 23.05 37.83 3.38
C GLY A 654 22.69 36.38 3.73
N SER A 655 23.17 35.85 4.88
CA SER A 655 23.06 34.42 5.19
C SER A 655 21.70 33.96 5.70
N ILE A 656 20.92 34.87 6.29
CA ILE A 656 19.61 34.56 6.86
C ILE A 656 18.58 35.62 6.47
N GLN A 657 17.33 35.17 6.35
CA GLN A 657 16.17 36.03 6.12
C GLN A 657 15.01 35.61 7.01
N ILE A 658 14.30 36.57 7.60
CA ILE A 658 13.13 36.31 8.45
C ILE A 658 11.93 37.05 7.87
N ARG A 659 10.79 36.37 7.76
CA ARG A 659 9.55 36.92 7.19
C ARG A 659 8.34 36.52 8.03
N GLU A 660 7.31 37.37 8.04
CA GLU A 660 5.99 36.95 8.49
C GLU A 660 5.38 35.97 7.48
N LYS A 661 4.75 34.91 8.00
CA LYS A 661 4.06 33.91 7.18
C LYS A 661 2.88 33.36 7.98
N ALA A 662 1.68 33.44 7.41
CA ALA A 662 0.45 33.03 8.08
C ALA A 662 0.30 33.71 9.47
N ASP A 663 0.23 32.93 10.55
CA ASP A 663 0.08 33.37 11.93
C ASP A 663 1.40 33.44 12.72
N GLY A 664 2.55 33.29 12.04
CA GLY A 664 3.86 33.22 12.69
C GLY A 664 5.02 33.80 11.87
N LEU A 665 6.23 33.38 12.23
CA LEU A 665 7.49 33.82 11.63
C LEU A 665 8.20 32.66 10.94
N SER A 666 8.81 32.92 9.78
CA SER A 666 9.66 31.97 9.05
C SER A 666 11.08 32.50 8.91
N LEU A 667 12.06 31.74 9.39
CA LEU A 667 13.48 31.95 9.15
C LEU A 667 13.95 31.05 7.99
N TYR A 668 14.69 31.65 7.05
CA TYR A 668 15.30 30.97 5.89
C TYR A 668 16.83 31.10 6.00
N ALA A 669 17.53 29.97 5.99
CA ALA A 669 18.99 29.91 6.09
C ALA A 669 19.55 28.74 5.26
N SER A 670 19.14 28.62 4.00
CA SER A 670 19.46 27.45 3.15
C SER A 670 20.96 27.19 3.01
N GLY A 671 21.80 28.24 3.04
CA GLY A 671 23.26 28.11 3.01
C GLY A 671 23.86 27.47 4.27
N HIS A 672 23.13 27.49 5.39
CA HIS A 672 23.50 26.82 6.65
C HIS A 672 22.86 25.44 6.77
N GLY A 673 21.98 25.04 5.84
CA GLY A 673 21.32 23.73 5.85
C GLY A 673 19.87 23.76 6.33
N LEU A 674 19.33 24.92 6.70
CA LEU A 674 17.93 25.10 7.10
C LEU A 674 17.14 25.78 5.97
N GLN A 675 16.28 25.02 5.30
CA GLN A 675 15.43 25.54 4.25
C GLN A 675 14.33 26.46 4.80
N GLU A 676 13.71 26.09 5.93
CA GLU A 676 12.74 26.93 6.64
C GLU A 676 12.65 26.51 8.12
N VAL A 677 12.66 27.48 9.04
CA VAL A 677 12.21 27.29 10.43
C VAL A 677 11.02 28.20 10.67
N TYR A 678 9.84 27.59 10.77
CA TYR A 678 8.58 28.26 11.05
C TYR A 678 8.23 28.15 12.53
N PHE A 679 7.76 29.24 13.11
CA PHE A 679 7.32 29.31 14.49
C PHE A 679 6.04 30.14 14.64
N ALA A 680 5.06 29.57 15.34
CA ALA A 680 3.83 30.20 15.82
C ALA A 680 3.51 29.68 17.24
N SER A 681 2.56 30.31 17.94
CA SER A 681 2.13 29.81 19.25
C SER A 681 1.59 28.37 19.14
N GLY A 682 2.13 27.45 19.94
CA GLY A 682 1.75 26.03 19.95
C GLY A 682 2.15 25.18 18.73
N HIS A 683 2.82 25.76 17.72
CA HIS A 683 3.18 25.05 16.49
C HIS A 683 4.50 25.55 15.88
N TRP A 684 5.40 24.62 15.56
CA TRP A 684 6.61 24.93 14.80
C TRP A 684 6.89 23.87 13.75
N LYS A 685 7.69 24.26 12.75
CA LYS A 685 8.11 23.39 11.66
C LYS A 685 9.55 23.70 11.27
N ILE A 686 10.36 22.66 11.07
CA ILE A 686 11.73 22.72 10.57
C ILE A 686 11.78 21.96 9.24
N GLN A 687 12.28 22.60 8.21
CA GLN A 687 12.61 21.99 6.92
C GLN A 687 14.12 22.15 6.69
N VAL A 688 14.79 21.05 6.39
CA VAL A 688 16.23 21.05 6.10
C VAL A 688 16.47 21.09 4.60
N ALA A 689 17.60 21.68 4.20
CA ALA A 689 18.00 21.67 2.79
C ALA A 689 18.28 20.24 2.32
N ASP A 690 18.06 19.96 1.03
CA ASP A 690 18.20 18.59 0.49
C ASP A 690 19.57 17.97 0.74
N TRP A 691 20.63 18.78 0.71
CA TRP A 691 21.99 18.33 0.97
C TRP A 691 22.26 17.98 2.44
N MET A 692 21.38 18.35 3.39
CA MET A 692 21.48 17.96 4.80
C MET A 692 20.82 16.62 5.12
N LYS A 693 20.11 15.99 4.17
CA LYS A 693 19.49 14.67 4.38
C LYS A 693 20.55 13.62 4.74
N GLY A 694 20.29 12.87 5.80
CA GLY A 694 21.22 11.89 6.38
C GLY A 694 22.33 12.48 7.25
N GLN A 695 22.41 13.81 7.39
CA GLN A 695 23.48 14.50 8.10
C GLN A 695 23.00 15.22 9.38
N THR A 696 21.70 15.15 9.68
CA THR A 696 21.13 15.77 10.88
C THR A 696 21.03 14.79 12.05
N CYS A 697 20.92 15.32 13.26
CA CYS A 697 20.60 14.55 14.46
C CYS A 697 19.79 15.40 15.44
N GLY A 698 19.16 14.77 16.44
CA GLY A 698 18.21 15.42 17.36
C GLY A 698 16.86 14.71 17.37
N LEU A 699 15.88 15.31 18.04
CA LEU A 699 14.50 14.81 18.10
C LEU A 699 13.83 14.65 16.73
N CYS A 700 14.22 15.46 15.75
CA CYS A 700 13.73 15.39 14.38
C CYS A 700 14.35 14.27 13.53
N GLY A 701 15.39 13.59 14.02
CA GLY A 701 16.02 12.46 13.33
C GLY A 701 17.02 12.85 12.22
N LYS A 702 17.39 11.87 11.39
CA LYS A 702 18.47 11.98 10.38
C LYS A 702 18.00 12.42 9.00
N ALA A 703 16.69 12.42 8.72
CA ALA A 703 16.15 12.69 7.38
C ALA A 703 16.71 11.75 6.27
N ASP A 704 16.98 10.50 6.60
CA ASP A 704 17.53 9.47 5.70
C ASP A 704 16.47 8.48 5.17
N GLY A 705 15.22 8.62 5.61
CA GLY A 705 14.10 7.72 5.27
C GLY A 705 14.05 6.42 6.08
N GLU A 706 14.96 6.19 7.03
CA GLU A 706 14.98 5.00 7.88
C GLU A 706 14.21 5.21 9.20
N ILE A 707 13.05 4.57 9.32
CA ILE A 707 12.15 4.73 10.47
C ILE A 707 12.46 3.79 11.65
N ARG A 708 13.23 2.71 11.45
CA ARG A 708 13.47 1.69 12.48
C ARG A 708 14.49 2.14 13.51
N GLN A 709 15.38 3.06 13.14
CA GLN A 709 16.44 3.58 13.99
C GLN A 709 16.14 5.02 14.48
N GLU A 710 14.89 5.47 14.36
CA GLU A 710 14.50 6.84 14.66
C GLU A 710 14.83 7.26 16.10
N TYR A 711 14.74 6.32 17.05
CA TYR A 711 14.98 6.56 18.48
C TYR A 711 16.44 6.33 18.89
N THR A 712 17.38 6.76 18.05
CA THR A 712 18.81 6.70 18.37
C THR A 712 19.19 7.90 19.24
N THR A 713 19.67 7.65 20.45
CA THR A 713 20.11 8.68 21.40
C THR A 713 21.44 9.32 20.96
N PRO A 714 21.88 10.44 21.59
CA PRO A 714 23.20 11.03 21.32
C PRO A 714 24.38 10.07 21.52
N SER A 715 24.24 9.07 22.40
CA SER A 715 25.26 8.04 22.63
C SER A 715 25.31 6.97 21.54
N GLY A 716 24.39 7.00 20.57
CA GLY A 716 24.24 5.96 19.54
C GLY A 716 23.41 4.75 19.97
N TYR A 717 22.87 4.74 21.19
CA TYR A 717 22.01 3.66 21.67
C TYR A 717 20.60 3.77 21.08
N LEU A 718 20.07 2.66 20.58
CA LEU A 718 18.70 2.60 20.05
C LEU A 718 17.72 2.23 21.16
N THR A 719 17.02 3.23 21.71
CA THR A 719 15.98 2.99 22.72
C THR A 719 14.66 2.56 22.07
N LYS A 720 13.86 1.82 22.83
CA LYS A 720 12.51 1.38 22.41
C LYS A 720 11.41 2.33 22.90
N ASN A 721 11.74 3.26 23.80
CA ASN A 721 10.80 4.15 24.44
C ASN A 721 11.00 5.59 23.93
N SER A 722 9.93 6.20 23.39
CA SER A 722 10.00 7.56 22.84
C SER A 722 10.26 8.64 23.89
N VAL A 723 9.84 8.43 25.14
CA VAL A 723 10.08 9.36 26.26
C VAL A 723 11.55 9.34 26.64
N SER A 724 12.15 8.15 26.80
CA SER A 724 13.59 8.03 27.06
C SER A 724 14.43 8.61 25.92
N PHE A 725 14.03 8.36 24.67
CA PHE A 725 14.64 9.01 23.51
C PHE A 725 14.57 10.53 23.63
N ALA A 726 13.38 11.07 23.90
CA ALA A 726 13.18 12.51 23.96
C ALA A 726 13.98 13.17 25.09
N HIS A 727 14.06 12.51 26.25
CA HIS A 727 14.83 12.98 27.41
C HIS A 727 16.34 12.90 27.20
N SER A 728 16.82 11.97 26.37
CA SER A 728 18.25 11.86 26.05
C SER A 728 18.79 13.07 25.26
N TRP A 729 17.92 13.84 24.61
CA TRP A 729 18.27 15.05 23.86
C TRP A 729 18.10 16.36 24.66
N VAL A 730 17.86 16.25 25.97
CA VAL A 730 17.84 17.40 26.88
C VAL A 730 19.26 17.83 27.19
N LEU A 731 19.52 19.14 27.16
CA LEU A 731 20.76 19.74 27.64
C LEU A 731 20.63 19.93 29.17
N PRO A 732 21.33 19.12 29.99
CA PRO A 732 21.27 19.24 31.44
C PRO A 732 22.03 20.47 31.93
N ALA A 733 21.68 20.94 33.12
CA ALA A 733 22.46 21.94 33.85
C ALA A 733 23.50 21.28 34.75
N GLU A 734 24.64 21.93 34.91
CA GLU A 734 25.68 21.52 35.88
C GLU A 734 25.41 22.05 37.29
N SER A 735 24.80 23.24 37.39
CA SER A 735 24.52 23.92 38.65
C SER A 735 23.26 24.76 38.60
N CYS A 736 22.76 25.19 39.76
CA CYS A 736 21.57 26.03 39.86
C CYS A 736 21.77 27.45 39.27
N ARG A 737 23.02 27.86 39.01
CA ARG A 737 23.38 29.18 38.42
C ARG A 737 23.41 29.16 36.89
N ASP A 738 22.91 28.10 36.27
CA ASP A 738 22.89 27.98 34.81
C ASP A 738 22.04 29.09 34.18
N ALA A 739 22.58 29.78 33.17
CA ALA A 739 21.92 30.89 32.50
C ALA A 739 20.62 30.46 31.78
N SER A 740 20.49 29.18 31.42
CA SER A 740 19.27 28.62 30.85
C SER A 740 18.14 28.46 31.87
N GLN A 741 18.43 28.57 33.17
CA GLN A 741 17.51 28.28 34.28
C GLN A 741 17.06 26.81 34.34
N CYS A 742 17.70 25.91 33.59
CA CYS A 742 17.48 24.48 33.72
C CYS A 742 17.91 24.01 35.11
N ARG A 743 17.09 23.20 35.76
CA ARG A 743 17.34 22.70 37.13
C ARG A 743 17.42 21.18 37.21
N MET A 744 17.79 20.56 36.08
CA MET A 744 17.82 19.11 35.92
C MET A 744 19.18 18.64 35.42
N LYS A 745 19.52 17.41 35.79
CA LYS A 745 20.67 16.66 35.31
C LYS A 745 20.23 15.30 34.79
N LEU A 746 21.08 14.68 33.98
CA LEU A 746 20.94 13.30 33.53
C LEU A 746 21.81 12.41 34.42
N GLU A 747 21.25 11.35 35.00
CA GLU A 747 22.02 10.38 35.78
C GLU A 747 21.46 8.95 35.66
N SER A 748 22.30 7.97 35.99
CA SER A 748 21.85 6.58 36.16
C SER A 748 21.12 6.43 37.49
N VAL A 749 19.98 5.76 37.48
CA VAL A 749 19.13 5.59 38.67
C VAL A 749 19.15 4.15 39.15
N LYS A 750 19.20 3.97 40.47
CA LYS A 750 19.09 2.67 41.10
C LYS A 750 17.62 2.24 41.15
N LEU A 751 17.34 0.99 40.81
CA LEU A 751 16.03 0.39 41.01
C LEU A 751 15.82 0.09 42.50
N GLU A 752 14.79 0.68 43.12
CA GLU A 752 14.51 0.47 44.55
C GLU A 752 13.84 -0.88 44.85
N LYS A 753 13.22 -1.49 43.84
CA LYS A 753 12.65 -2.83 43.94
C LYS A 753 13.77 -3.84 44.16
N GLN A 754 13.62 -4.72 45.15
CA GLN A 754 14.53 -5.86 45.33
C GLN A 754 14.41 -6.81 44.14
N VAL A 755 15.55 -7.12 43.51
CA VAL A 755 15.62 -8.03 42.36
C VAL A 755 16.47 -9.23 42.73
N ILE A 756 15.93 -10.42 42.51
CA ILE A 756 16.65 -11.69 42.64
C ILE A 756 16.94 -12.20 41.22
N LEU A 757 18.20 -12.18 40.83
CA LEU A 757 18.68 -12.73 39.56
C LEU A 757 19.56 -13.93 39.87
N ASN A 758 19.27 -15.07 39.23
CA ASN A 758 19.99 -16.33 39.43
C ASN A 758 20.11 -16.78 40.91
N GLY A 759 19.09 -16.49 41.73
CA GLY A 759 19.07 -16.86 43.15
C GLY A 759 19.89 -15.94 44.07
N GLN A 760 20.43 -14.83 43.58
CA GLN A 760 21.16 -13.84 44.38
C GLN A 760 20.47 -12.46 44.35
N GLU A 761 20.50 -11.77 45.48
CA GLU A 761 20.09 -10.36 45.55
C GLU A 761 21.01 -9.51 44.68
N SER A 762 20.40 -8.71 43.81
CA SER A 762 21.11 -7.86 42.85
C SER A 762 20.66 -6.41 42.98
N LYS A 763 21.61 -5.48 42.85
CA LYS A 763 21.36 -4.04 42.72
C LYS A 763 21.36 -3.70 41.23
N CYS A 764 20.27 -3.09 40.76
CA CYS A 764 20.09 -2.75 39.36
C CYS A 764 20.19 -1.25 39.13
N TYR A 765 20.89 -0.85 38.07
CA TYR A 765 21.15 0.53 37.69
C TYR A 765 20.76 0.75 36.24
N SER A 766 20.19 1.92 35.91
CA SER A 766 19.74 2.19 34.56
C SER A 766 20.90 2.34 33.58
N VAL A 767 20.81 1.66 32.44
CA VAL A 767 21.78 1.80 31.33
C VAL A 767 21.39 2.92 30.36
N GLU A 768 20.26 3.57 30.62
CA GLU A 768 19.78 4.77 29.94
C GLU A 768 19.75 5.90 30.99
N PRO A 769 20.26 7.11 30.68
CA PRO A 769 20.22 8.23 31.62
C PRO A 769 18.78 8.71 31.85
N VAL A 770 18.47 9.09 33.09
CA VAL A 770 17.15 9.57 33.51
C VAL A 770 17.25 11.00 34.01
N LEU A 771 16.29 11.84 33.64
CA LEU A 771 16.20 13.21 34.14
C LEU A 771 15.89 13.23 35.64
N ARG A 772 16.75 13.93 36.39
CA ARG A 772 16.62 14.14 37.83
C ARG A 772 16.83 15.61 38.15
N CYS A 773 16.22 16.07 39.24
CA CYS A 773 16.45 17.45 39.68
C CYS A 773 17.87 17.57 40.23
N LEU A 774 18.44 18.76 40.14
CA LEU A 774 19.73 19.06 40.77
C LEU A 774 19.67 18.84 42.29
N PRO A 775 20.82 18.57 42.96
CA PRO A 775 20.89 18.57 44.41
C PRO A 775 20.35 19.87 45.01
N GLY A 776 19.55 19.79 46.07
CA GLY A 776 18.85 20.96 46.66
C GLY A 776 17.50 21.29 46.02
N CYS A 777 17.10 20.54 44.98
CA CYS A 777 15.81 20.69 44.32
C CYS A 777 14.89 19.48 44.55
N LYS A 778 13.58 19.70 44.41
CA LYS A 778 12.54 18.67 44.49
C LYS A 778 11.71 18.64 43.20
N PRO A 779 11.31 17.46 42.71
CA PRO A 779 10.41 17.37 41.56
C PRO A 779 9.03 17.89 41.91
N ILE A 780 8.42 18.63 40.98
CA ILE A 780 7.03 19.09 41.05
C ILE A 780 6.17 18.31 40.06
N ARG A 781 6.75 17.92 38.91
CA ARG A 781 6.10 17.12 37.88
C ARG A 781 7.06 16.01 37.44
N THR A 782 6.53 14.80 37.31
CA THR A 782 7.24 13.63 36.83
C THR A 782 6.48 12.98 35.69
N THR A 783 7.18 12.16 34.90
CA THR A 783 6.57 11.32 33.87
C THR A 783 7.16 9.91 33.93
N PRO A 784 6.35 8.84 33.80
CA PRO A 784 6.85 7.48 33.85
C PRO A 784 7.64 7.14 32.59
N VAL A 785 8.83 6.55 32.77
CA VAL A 785 9.72 6.12 31.68
C VAL A 785 10.13 4.67 31.89
N THR A 786 9.90 3.83 30.88
CA THR A 786 10.35 2.44 30.87
C THR A 786 11.73 2.34 30.22
N ILE A 787 12.74 1.99 31.01
CA ILE A 787 14.15 1.95 30.61
C ILE A 787 14.79 0.60 30.92
N GLY A 788 15.94 0.33 30.30
CA GLY A 788 16.75 -0.84 30.63
C GLY A 788 17.58 -0.66 31.91
N TYR A 789 17.73 -1.75 32.66
CA TYR A 789 18.58 -1.85 33.84
C TYR A 789 19.61 -2.96 33.67
N HIS A 790 20.81 -2.70 34.18
CA HIS A 790 21.87 -3.69 34.37
C HIS A 790 22.01 -3.98 35.86
N CYS A 791 22.09 -5.26 36.22
CA CYS A 791 22.03 -5.73 37.60
C CYS A 791 23.35 -6.39 38.01
N LEU A 792 23.87 -5.95 39.15
CA LEU A 792 25.09 -6.47 39.76
C LEU A 792 24.74 -7.18 41.07
N SER A 793 25.38 -8.32 41.34
CA SER A 793 25.25 -9.01 42.64
C SER A 793 25.68 -8.08 43.77
N THR A 794 25.00 -8.12 44.92
CA THR A 794 25.32 -7.27 46.09
C THR A 794 26.75 -7.45 46.63
N LEU A 795 27.41 -8.56 46.27
CA LEU A 795 28.80 -8.89 46.60
C LEU A 795 29.83 -8.27 45.64
N SER A 796 29.39 -7.57 44.59
CA SER A 796 30.25 -6.99 43.55
C SER A 796 30.77 -5.61 43.96
N ASN A 797 32.03 -5.29 43.63
CA ASN A 797 32.64 -3.98 43.92
C ASN A 797 31.95 -2.82 43.14
N LEU A 798 31.77 -1.67 43.80
CA LEU A 798 31.17 -0.45 43.24
C LEU A 798 31.90 0.11 42.00
N ASN A 799 33.18 -0.24 41.80
CA ASN A 799 33.97 0.15 40.62
C ASN A 799 33.45 -0.46 39.30
N MET A 800 32.47 -1.38 39.34
CA MET A 800 31.81 -1.92 38.14
C MET A 800 30.73 -1.00 37.53
N LEU A 801 30.46 0.16 38.13
CA LEU A 801 29.55 1.16 37.58
C LEU A 801 30.17 2.04 36.47
N ASP A 802 31.49 1.97 36.28
CA ASP A 802 32.16 2.66 35.18
C ASP A 802 31.66 2.11 33.83
N GLY A 803 31.24 3.02 32.95
CA GLY A 803 30.63 2.68 31.66
C GLY A 803 29.24 2.04 31.77
N ILE A 804 28.44 2.39 32.80
CA ILE A 804 27.09 1.82 32.98
C ILE A 804 26.20 1.93 31.72
N TYR A 805 26.36 2.99 30.94
CA TYR A 805 25.60 3.23 29.70
C TYR A 805 25.99 2.32 28.53
N GLU A 806 27.10 1.57 28.65
CA GLU A 806 27.56 0.60 27.65
C GLU A 806 27.21 -0.84 28.04
N LYS A 807 26.62 -1.06 29.23
CA LYS A 807 26.27 -2.39 29.73
C LYS A 807 25.01 -2.94 29.07
N SER A 808 24.90 -4.26 29.05
CA SER A 808 23.72 -4.96 28.55
C SER A 808 22.50 -4.75 29.45
N VAL A 809 21.31 -4.74 28.85
CA VAL A 809 20.04 -4.68 29.58
C VAL A 809 19.69 -6.07 30.08
N ASP A 810 19.59 -6.24 31.40
CA ASP A 810 19.17 -7.50 32.04
C ASP A 810 17.65 -7.54 32.23
N LEU A 811 17.04 -6.38 32.53
CA LEU A 811 15.60 -6.22 32.69
C LEU A 811 15.14 -4.82 32.30
N ARG A 812 13.83 -4.64 32.09
CA ARG A 812 13.21 -3.33 31.85
C ARG A 812 12.14 -3.07 32.89
N GLU A 813 12.22 -1.92 33.53
CA GLU A 813 11.27 -1.49 34.56
C GLU A 813 10.95 -0.01 34.37
N THR A 814 9.82 0.42 34.93
CA THR A 814 9.37 1.81 34.87
C THR A 814 9.92 2.60 36.06
N THR A 815 10.44 3.79 35.80
CA THR A 815 10.86 4.77 36.82
C THR A 815 10.34 6.16 36.44
N ASP A 816 10.23 7.04 37.42
CA ASP A 816 9.77 8.40 37.20
C ASP A 816 10.95 9.29 36.77
N ALA A 817 10.85 9.92 35.60
CA ALA A 817 11.74 10.99 35.18
C ALA A 817 11.16 12.35 35.63
N HIS A 818 12.01 13.26 36.08
CA HIS A 818 11.57 14.59 36.52
C HIS A 818 11.45 15.52 35.30
N VAL A 819 10.32 16.24 35.20
CA VAL A 819 10.06 17.19 34.09
C VAL A 819 9.73 18.60 34.57
N ALA A 820 9.68 18.83 35.89
CA ALA A 820 9.70 20.16 36.50
C ALA A 820 10.31 20.09 37.91
N CYS A 821 11.12 21.07 38.28
CA CYS A 821 11.87 21.08 39.55
C CYS A 821 11.77 22.43 40.27
N ARG A 822 11.52 22.39 41.58
CA ARG A 822 11.59 23.54 42.49
C ARG A 822 12.83 23.44 43.34
N CYS A 823 13.59 24.53 43.47
CA CYS A 823 14.78 24.55 44.31
C CYS A 823 14.61 25.49 45.50
N SER A 824 15.29 25.19 46.60
CA SER A 824 15.36 26.08 47.76
C SER A 824 16.33 27.24 47.50
N GLU A 825 16.28 28.29 48.32
CA GLU A 825 17.27 29.39 48.28
C GLU A 825 18.72 28.92 48.51
N GLN A 826 18.90 27.71 49.05
CA GLN A 826 20.20 27.08 49.24
C GLN A 826 20.77 26.45 47.95
N CYS A 827 20.01 26.43 46.85
CA CYS A 827 20.47 26.06 45.51
C CYS A 827 21.25 27.23 44.89
N ALA A 828 22.28 27.70 45.59
CA ALA A 828 23.14 28.80 45.21
C ALA A 828 24.52 28.29 44.82
#